data_AF-A0AA35CJ33-F1
#
_entry.id   AF-A0AA35CJ33-F1
#
_cell.length_a   1.000
_cell.length_b   1.000
_cell.length_c   1.000
_cell.angle_alpha   90.00
_cell.angle_beta   90.00
_cell.angle_gamma   90.00
#
_symmetry.space_group_name_H-M   'P 1'
#
loop_
_entity.id
_entity.type
_entity.pdbx_description
1 polymer ?
#
loop_
_entity_poly.entity_id
_entity_poly.type
_entity_poly.pdbx_seq_one_letter_code
_entity_poly.pdbx_strand_id
1 'polypeptide(L)'
;MAGTATGLRAGAAAPGPGGDSDQPLLRVRNLTVAYGGSGAAASTRAGAGPQVASPGPGEVLALDGVSLDVASGETVALVGESGCGKSTLALSLLRLLPPGGRIVRGSVHLDGQDLLALPEPDLDGLRGSTLALVPQDALSSLNPFLTVGSQIAEAIDPRREQPRAWVRRRAAELLALAGVPDPSARLRQYPHQLSGGLRQRVLIAMALARSPRLLIADEPTTALDATLRVQILDLIRRLQRDLNLAVLLITHDLRTAAALARQLVVMYAGRVVEAGPAADVLRHPAHPYTAELLAALPEPGHRAGSGAAAIPGLPPAPGEVPEGCPYAPRCPVVLPVCRVNRPPLTRLQPGREAACWQVRPQDGGPAAVSPVQVSRVTAGSGCGRAVQPEALEPPGAPRGGGQPEPLVELDAVVKVFRVGDFLGRQVVRAVDGVSLAIAPGESLVLVGESGCGKTTLGRLILRLYVPDSGRVRYGSEDVSTLPERVLRRRFRREVSAVFQDPRGSLNPRLPAALAVAEPLLAHGVPRREATARARELLARVGLGGTLADRLPHELSGGQRQRVGIARALALAPRLVVADEPFSSLDASVQASIAVLLQELREERGLTLLTITHDLALSRYLADRVAVMYRGQLVELGPAETVFTRPAHPYTRTLLAADRGILTTGAGGGDGSFFSVDGIPGGSTPPPGCRFHPCCPYRGPSCGEVPPALAFVGTGHQVACHFPLDGRD
;
A
#
# COMPACT_ATOMS: atom_id res chain seq x y z
N MET A 1 13.89 28.99 47.66
CA MET A 1 13.04 30.19 47.76
C MET A 1 12.38 30.45 46.42
N ALA A 2 11.15 30.96 46.45
CA ALA A 2 10.10 30.86 45.45
C ALA A 2 10.33 31.53 44.08
N GLY A 3 9.55 31.07 43.07
CA GLY A 3 9.11 31.80 41.87
C GLY A 3 9.92 31.53 40.60
N THR A 4 9.39 31.21 39.42
CA THR A 4 8.02 31.27 38.89
C THR A 4 7.86 30.28 37.72
N ALA A 5 6.82 29.44 37.79
CA ALA A 5 6.23 28.74 36.65
C ALA A 5 5.07 29.57 36.11
N THR A 6 4.99 29.80 34.79
CA THR A 6 3.78 29.98 33.96
C THR A 6 4.12 30.59 32.60
N GLY A 7 3.46 30.12 31.53
CA GLY A 7 3.63 30.71 30.20
C GLY A 7 3.04 29.96 28.99
N LEU A 8 2.20 28.93 29.15
CA LEU A 8 1.25 28.52 28.10
C LEU A 8 0.18 29.62 27.99
N ARG A 9 0.33 30.56 27.05
CA ARG A 9 -0.75 31.48 26.71
C ARG A 9 -1.82 30.71 25.96
N ALA A 10 -2.89 30.40 26.70
CA ALA A 10 -4.22 30.15 26.19
C ALA A 10 -4.65 31.36 25.34
N GLY A 11 -4.98 31.09 24.07
CA GLY A 11 -5.64 32.01 23.17
C GLY A 11 -6.81 31.27 22.53
N ALA A 12 -8.01 31.80 22.73
CA ALA A 12 -9.34 31.27 22.43
C ALA A 12 -9.83 30.15 23.37
N ALA A 13 -10.80 30.50 24.21
CA ALA A 13 -11.51 29.60 25.10
C ALA A 13 -12.17 28.45 24.31
N ALA A 14 -11.89 27.22 24.72
CA ALA A 14 -12.73 26.07 24.39
C ALA A 14 -14.14 26.31 24.96
N PRO A 15 -15.22 26.15 24.18
CA PRO A 15 -16.55 26.11 24.76
C PRO A 15 -16.61 24.88 25.69
N GLY A 16 -17.14 25.09 26.90
CA GLY A 16 -17.20 24.05 27.94
C GLY A 16 -18.00 22.82 27.52
N PRO A 17 -17.84 21.68 28.20
CA PRO A 17 -18.62 20.48 27.94
C PRO A 17 -20.02 20.68 28.53
N GLY A 18 -20.90 21.33 27.78
CA GLY A 18 -22.26 21.63 28.23
C GLY A 18 -23.04 22.39 27.18
N GLY A 19 -23.63 21.65 26.23
CA GLY A 19 -24.54 22.18 25.23
C GLY A 19 -24.55 21.34 23.95
N ASP A 20 -25.49 20.40 23.86
CA ASP A 20 -26.09 19.86 22.62
C ASP A 20 -25.23 19.89 21.34
N SER A 21 -24.16 19.09 21.28
CA SER A 21 -23.28 19.00 20.11
C SER A 21 -23.58 17.76 19.25
N ASP A 22 -24.78 17.67 18.68
CA ASP A 22 -25.11 16.66 17.66
C ASP A 22 -24.73 17.14 16.23
N GLN A 23 -24.02 18.27 16.12
CA GLN A 23 -23.53 18.78 14.84
C GLN A 23 -22.11 18.26 14.54
N PRO A 24 -21.89 17.67 13.36
CA PRO A 24 -20.59 17.20 12.93
C PRO A 24 -19.65 18.38 12.63
N LEU A 25 -18.35 18.19 12.87
CA LEU A 25 -17.31 19.18 12.56
C LEU A 25 -17.23 19.41 11.05
N LEU A 26 -17.26 18.36 10.25
CA LEU A 26 -17.33 18.42 8.79
C LEU A 26 -18.63 17.79 8.32
N ARG A 27 -19.34 18.49 7.44
CA ARG A 27 -20.54 18.00 6.76
C ARG A 27 -20.43 18.21 5.25
N VAL A 28 -20.38 17.11 4.52
CA VAL A 28 -20.39 17.08 3.05
C VAL A 28 -21.75 16.60 2.58
N ARG A 29 -22.38 17.34 1.65
CA ARG A 29 -23.69 16.97 1.09
C ARG A 29 -23.69 17.08 -0.43
N ASN A 30 -24.10 16.00 -1.08
CA ASN A 30 -24.33 15.89 -2.52
C ASN A 30 -23.19 16.44 -3.40
N LEU A 31 -21.94 16.28 -2.93
CA LEU A 31 -20.78 16.84 -3.61
C LEU A 31 -20.54 16.14 -4.94
N THR A 32 -20.49 16.92 -6.01
CA THR A 32 -20.29 16.45 -7.38
C THR A 32 -19.12 17.20 -8.00
N VAL A 33 -18.16 16.47 -8.58
CA VAL A 33 -16.95 17.03 -9.19
C VAL A 33 -16.81 16.47 -10.59
N ALA A 34 -16.55 17.35 -11.56
CA ALA A 34 -16.33 16.99 -12.95
C ALA A 34 -14.94 17.42 -13.42
N TYR A 35 -14.38 16.69 -14.38
CA TYR A 35 -13.16 17.02 -15.12
C TYR A 35 -13.47 17.12 -16.61
N GLY A 36 -12.90 18.10 -17.31
CA GLY A 36 -13.02 18.25 -18.77
C GLY A 36 -13.84 19.46 -19.21
N GLY A 37 -13.83 19.71 -20.53
CA GLY A 37 -14.37 20.92 -21.18
C GLY A 37 -13.26 21.72 -21.86
N SER A 38 -13.26 21.77 -23.19
CA SER A 38 -12.34 22.59 -23.99
C SER A 38 -12.58 24.09 -23.75
N GLY A 39 -11.51 24.83 -23.45
CA GLY A 39 -11.33 26.19 -23.95
C GLY A 39 -12.25 27.28 -23.37
N ALA A 40 -12.20 27.50 -22.06
CA ALA A 40 -12.20 28.86 -21.56
C ALA A 40 -11.39 28.86 -20.26
N ALA A 41 -10.27 29.57 -20.28
CA ALA A 41 -9.84 30.25 -19.08
C ALA A 41 -10.99 31.18 -18.69
N ALA A 42 -11.95 30.66 -17.93
CA ALA A 42 -12.81 31.51 -17.12
C ALA A 42 -11.86 32.14 -16.10
N SER A 43 -11.35 33.31 -16.47
CA SER A 43 -10.97 34.34 -15.52
C SER A 43 -11.94 34.23 -14.35
N THR A 44 -11.43 33.80 -13.21
CA THR A 44 -12.08 34.01 -11.93
C THR A 44 -12.18 35.53 -11.78
N ARG A 45 -13.27 36.12 -12.28
CA ARG A 45 -13.73 37.40 -11.78
C ARG A 45 -13.99 37.17 -10.29
N ALA A 46 -13.13 37.76 -9.47
CA ALA A 46 -13.34 37.86 -8.04
C ALA A 46 -14.75 38.41 -7.79
N GLY A 47 -15.61 37.63 -7.12
CA GLY A 47 -16.89 38.12 -6.62
C GLY A 47 -18.17 37.33 -6.95
N ALA A 48 -18.11 36.21 -7.68
CA ALA A 48 -19.29 35.35 -7.86
C ALA A 48 -19.01 33.93 -7.36
N GLY A 49 -19.77 33.48 -6.35
CA GLY A 49 -19.72 32.11 -5.85
C GLY A 49 -20.04 31.09 -6.95
N PRO A 50 -19.67 29.80 -6.76
CA PRO A 50 -19.84 28.77 -7.78
C PRO A 50 -21.33 28.60 -8.11
N GLN A 51 -21.73 29.04 -9.31
CA GLN A 51 -23.07 28.77 -9.84
C GLN A 51 -23.18 27.29 -10.18
N VAL A 52 -24.27 26.68 -9.71
CA VAL A 52 -24.66 25.30 -9.98
C VAL A 52 -24.88 25.11 -11.48
N ALA A 53 -23.99 24.38 -12.14
CA ALA A 53 -24.09 24.06 -13.58
C ALA A 53 -24.21 22.54 -13.75
N SER A 54 -24.97 22.06 -14.74
CA SER A 54 -24.95 20.66 -15.14
C SER A 54 -23.61 20.31 -15.81
N PRO A 55 -23.11 19.06 -15.73
CA PRO A 55 -21.91 18.67 -16.45
C PRO A 55 -22.09 18.92 -17.96
N GLY A 56 -21.15 19.65 -18.56
CA GLY A 56 -21.16 19.98 -19.97
C GLY A 56 -20.87 18.76 -20.86
N PRO A 57 -21.21 18.82 -22.16
CA PRO A 57 -20.83 17.76 -23.10
C PRO A 57 -19.30 17.58 -23.13
N GLY A 58 -18.85 16.36 -22.90
CA GLY A 58 -17.41 16.01 -22.80
C GLY A 58 -16.82 16.08 -21.39
N GLU A 59 -17.63 16.40 -20.37
CA GLU A 59 -17.22 16.37 -18.97
C GLU A 59 -17.38 14.98 -18.36
N VAL A 60 -16.41 14.63 -17.53
CA VAL A 60 -16.29 13.33 -16.90
C VAL A 60 -16.48 13.50 -15.39
N LEU A 61 -17.48 12.82 -14.82
CA LEU A 61 -17.76 12.90 -13.39
C LEU A 61 -16.73 12.08 -12.59
N ALA A 62 -15.98 12.76 -11.73
CA ALA A 62 -15.08 12.12 -10.77
C ALA A 62 -15.77 11.83 -9.44
N LEU A 63 -16.69 12.71 -9.01
CA LEU A 63 -17.56 12.51 -7.85
C LEU A 63 -19.00 12.78 -8.25
N ASP A 64 -19.93 11.98 -7.74
CA ASP A 64 -21.34 12.08 -8.07
C ASP A 64 -22.22 11.93 -6.82
N GLY A 65 -22.56 13.08 -6.22
CA GLY A 65 -23.49 13.13 -5.09
C GLY A 65 -22.94 12.57 -3.77
N VAL A 66 -21.64 12.74 -3.49
CA VAL A 66 -21.01 12.21 -2.27
C VAL A 66 -21.48 12.98 -1.04
N SER A 67 -21.86 12.25 0.02
CA SER A 67 -22.22 12.80 1.32
C SER A 67 -21.53 12.02 2.43
N LEU A 68 -20.98 12.74 3.43
CA LEU A 68 -20.40 12.17 4.64
C LEU A 68 -20.37 13.21 5.76
N ASP A 69 -20.28 12.75 6.99
CA ASP A 69 -20.09 13.57 8.19
C ASP A 69 -18.85 13.10 8.94
N VAL A 70 -18.16 14.03 9.61
CA VAL A 70 -17.05 13.72 10.54
C VAL A 70 -17.29 14.52 11.81
N ALA A 71 -17.48 13.84 12.95
CA ALA A 71 -17.60 14.51 14.24
C ALA A 71 -16.25 14.96 14.80
N SER A 72 -16.27 15.89 15.76
CA SER A 72 -15.04 16.29 16.47
C SER A 72 -14.45 15.10 17.21
N GLY A 73 -13.13 14.92 17.11
CA GLY A 73 -12.44 13.79 17.73
C GLY A 73 -12.85 12.42 17.20
N GLU A 74 -13.56 12.34 16.07
CA GLU A 74 -13.90 11.07 15.43
C GLU A 74 -12.94 10.75 14.28
N THR A 75 -12.65 9.46 14.10
CA THR A 75 -12.01 8.96 12.88
C THR A 75 -13.07 8.35 11.97
N VAL A 76 -13.20 8.89 10.76
CA VAL A 76 -14.02 8.35 9.67
C VAL A 76 -13.07 7.86 8.58
N ALA A 77 -13.22 6.61 8.15
CA ALA A 77 -12.42 6.06 7.08
C ALA A 77 -13.16 6.01 5.74
N LEU A 78 -12.51 6.48 4.70
CA LEU A 78 -12.97 6.45 3.32
C LEU A 78 -12.19 5.39 2.54
N VAL A 79 -12.88 4.35 2.06
CA VAL A 79 -12.25 3.18 1.42
C VAL A 79 -12.83 2.92 0.03
N GLY A 80 -12.02 2.40 -0.87
CA GLY A 80 -12.44 1.98 -2.21
C GLY A 80 -11.23 1.73 -3.11
N GLU A 81 -11.47 1.14 -4.29
CA GLU A 81 -10.44 0.95 -5.32
C GLU A 81 -9.86 2.30 -5.81
N SER A 82 -8.68 2.27 -6.41
CA SER A 82 -7.96 3.41 -6.95
C SER A 82 -8.77 4.01 -8.10
N GLY A 83 -8.78 5.34 -8.16
CA GLY A 83 -9.59 6.06 -9.14
C GLY A 83 -11.09 6.16 -8.81
N CYS A 84 -11.56 5.67 -7.65
CA CYS A 84 -12.97 5.84 -7.26
C CYS A 84 -13.31 7.25 -6.73
N GLY A 85 -12.34 8.17 -6.70
CA GLY A 85 -12.54 9.58 -6.33
C GLY A 85 -12.11 10.00 -4.91
N LYS A 86 -11.48 9.13 -4.11
CA LYS A 86 -11.11 9.43 -2.70
C LYS A 86 -10.23 10.69 -2.56
N SER A 87 -9.13 10.77 -3.29
CA SER A 87 -8.24 11.94 -3.29
C SER A 87 -8.90 13.17 -3.93
N THR A 88 -9.78 12.98 -4.92
CA THR A 88 -10.60 14.07 -5.47
C THR A 88 -11.51 14.67 -4.41
N LEU A 89 -12.09 13.83 -3.53
CA LEU A 89 -12.88 14.28 -2.39
C LEU A 89 -11.99 15.08 -1.43
N ALA A 90 -10.84 14.56 -1.00
CA ALA A 90 -9.90 15.30 -0.15
C ALA A 90 -9.53 16.69 -0.70
N LEU A 91 -9.11 16.74 -1.97
CA LEU A 91 -8.71 17.98 -2.63
C LEU A 91 -9.88 18.94 -2.84
N SER A 92 -11.10 18.43 -3.04
CA SER A 92 -12.29 19.27 -3.13
C SER A 92 -12.63 19.96 -1.80
N LEU A 93 -12.42 19.29 -0.66
CA LEU A 93 -12.62 19.89 0.67
C LEU A 93 -11.65 21.06 0.92
N LEU A 94 -10.45 20.97 0.35
CA LEU A 94 -9.43 22.03 0.44
C LEU A 94 -9.55 23.08 -0.67
N ARG A 95 -10.46 22.90 -1.65
CA ARG A 95 -10.51 23.67 -2.90
C ARG A 95 -9.18 23.72 -3.65
N LEU A 96 -8.46 22.59 -3.68
CA LEU A 96 -7.17 22.41 -4.37
C LEU A 96 -7.28 21.39 -5.52
N LEU A 97 -8.42 21.38 -6.22
CA LEU A 97 -8.62 20.48 -7.35
C LEU A 97 -7.57 20.76 -8.46
N PRO A 98 -7.01 19.72 -9.10
CA PRO A 98 -6.11 19.88 -10.24
C PRO A 98 -6.78 20.65 -11.40
N PRO A 99 -5.98 21.23 -12.31
CA PRO A 99 -6.50 21.90 -13.49
C PRO A 99 -7.53 21.06 -14.26
N GLY A 100 -8.63 21.70 -14.66
CA GLY A 100 -9.75 21.04 -15.35
C GLY A 100 -10.78 20.40 -14.42
N GLY A 101 -10.50 20.27 -13.11
CA GLY A 101 -11.47 19.82 -12.12
C GLY A 101 -12.31 20.99 -11.58
N ARG A 102 -13.63 20.81 -11.50
CA ARG A 102 -14.53 21.79 -10.88
C ARG A 102 -15.60 21.14 -10.03
N ILE A 103 -16.00 21.83 -8.96
CA ILE A 103 -17.16 21.46 -8.16
C ILE A 103 -18.42 21.91 -8.91
N VAL A 104 -19.25 20.96 -9.26
CA VAL A 104 -20.47 21.13 -10.08
C VAL A 104 -21.65 21.54 -9.20
N ARG A 105 -21.79 20.85 -8.06
CA ARG A 105 -22.84 21.07 -7.05
C ARG A 105 -22.46 20.42 -5.72
N GLY A 106 -23.22 20.76 -4.69
CA GLY A 106 -23.07 20.26 -3.32
C GLY A 106 -22.71 21.38 -2.35
N SER A 107 -22.55 21.01 -1.08
CA SER A 107 -22.15 21.94 -0.03
C SER A 107 -21.16 21.28 0.92
N VAL A 108 -20.18 22.03 1.41
CA VAL A 108 -19.18 21.57 2.36
C VAL A 108 -19.14 22.52 3.53
N HIS A 109 -19.62 22.08 4.69
CA HIS A 109 -19.61 22.89 5.91
C HIS A 109 -18.53 22.38 6.86
N LEU A 110 -17.68 23.27 7.35
CA LEU A 110 -16.69 23.02 8.39
C LEU A 110 -16.98 23.94 9.57
N ASP A 111 -17.27 23.37 10.74
CA ASP A 111 -17.65 24.12 11.94
C ASP A 111 -18.82 25.10 11.68
N GLY A 112 -19.78 24.66 10.84
CA GLY A 112 -20.93 25.45 10.42
C GLY A 112 -20.66 26.45 9.27
N GLN A 113 -19.40 26.64 8.85
CA GLN A 113 -19.05 27.57 7.75
C GLN A 113 -19.02 26.86 6.39
N ASP A 114 -19.70 27.39 5.39
CA ASP A 114 -19.67 26.85 4.02
C ASP A 114 -18.35 27.20 3.30
N LEU A 115 -17.47 26.19 3.17
CA LEU A 115 -16.16 26.32 2.54
C LEU A 115 -16.23 26.69 1.06
N LEU A 116 -17.31 26.32 0.37
CA LEU A 116 -17.45 26.58 -1.06
C LEU A 116 -17.80 28.04 -1.35
N ALA A 117 -18.44 28.73 -0.39
CA ALA A 117 -18.81 30.14 -0.48
C ALA A 117 -17.69 31.09 -0.01
N LEU A 118 -16.66 30.60 0.68
CA LEU A 118 -15.61 31.44 1.24
C LEU A 118 -14.71 32.09 0.16
N PRO A 119 -14.32 33.37 0.33
CA PRO A 119 -13.23 33.99 -0.41
C PRO A 119 -11.88 33.27 -0.21
N GLU A 120 -10.99 33.36 -1.18
CA GLU A 120 -9.67 32.70 -1.11
C GLU A 120 -8.80 33.13 0.11
N PRO A 121 -8.75 34.42 0.50
CA PRO A 121 -7.99 34.83 1.68
C PRO A 121 -8.45 34.18 2.99
N ASP A 122 -9.76 33.94 3.13
CA ASP A 122 -10.34 33.31 4.32
C ASP A 122 -10.05 31.80 4.31
N LEU A 123 -10.07 31.18 3.13
CA LEU A 123 -9.66 29.78 2.95
C LEU A 123 -8.19 29.56 3.27
N ASP A 124 -7.30 30.46 2.85
CA ASP A 124 -5.88 30.40 3.22
C ASP A 124 -5.66 30.54 4.73
N GLY A 125 -6.55 31.29 5.40
CA GLY A 125 -6.62 31.35 6.86
C GLY A 125 -6.96 30.00 7.49
N LEU A 126 -7.92 29.26 6.92
CA LEU A 126 -8.40 27.96 7.41
C LEU A 126 -7.46 26.79 7.08
N ARG A 127 -6.79 26.83 5.92
CA ARG A 127 -5.82 25.80 5.49
C ARG A 127 -4.63 25.77 6.46
N GLY A 128 -4.36 24.59 6.98
CA GLY A 128 -3.33 24.33 7.99
C GLY A 128 -3.77 24.66 9.43
N SER A 129 -4.59 25.69 9.66
CA SER A 129 -5.02 26.11 11.01
C SER A 129 -6.25 25.38 11.53
N THR A 130 -7.17 25.00 10.65
CA THR A 130 -8.42 24.29 11.00
C THR A 130 -8.50 22.98 10.25
N LEU A 131 -8.11 22.98 8.97
CA LEU A 131 -8.11 21.82 8.08
C LEU A 131 -6.70 21.58 7.54
N ALA A 132 -6.14 20.38 7.74
CA ALA A 132 -4.81 20.02 7.23
C ALA A 132 -4.85 18.72 6.41
N LEU A 133 -3.89 18.58 5.49
CA LEU A 133 -3.72 17.40 4.64
C LEU A 133 -2.36 16.76 4.90
N VAL A 134 -2.37 15.44 5.10
CA VAL A 134 -1.20 14.59 4.88
C VAL A 134 -1.38 13.91 3.52
N PRO A 135 -0.59 14.27 2.50
CA PRO A 135 -0.75 13.73 1.14
C PRO A 135 -0.24 12.29 1.02
N GLN A 136 -0.68 11.60 -0.04
CA GLN A 136 -0.40 10.18 -0.34
C GLN A 136 1.08 9.82 -0.53
N ASP A 137 1.89 10.69 -1.13
CA ASP A 137 3.31 10.39 -1.42
C ASP A 137 4.24 11.44 -0.79
N ALA A 138 4.98 11.01 0.24
CA ALA A 138 5.92 11.85 0.96
C ALA A 138 7.09 12.37 0.12
N LEU A 139 7.57 11.60 -0.86
CA LEU A 139 8.69 12.02 -1.70
C LEU A 139 8.28 13.15 -2.64
N SER A 140 7.11 13.01 -3.27
CA SER A 140 6.58 14.03 -4.19
C SER A 140 6.14 15.31 -3.47
N SER A 141 5.80 15.22 -2.18
CA SER A 141 5.25 16.33 -1.40
C SER A 141 6.31 17.17 -0.68
N LEU A 142 7.48 16.60 -0.38
CA LEU A 142 8.59 17.32 0.26
C LEU A 142 9.50 17.94 -0.80
N ASN A 143 9.94 19.18 -0.57
CA ASN A 143 10.91 19.83 -1.44
C ASN A 143 12.32 19.26 -1.20
N PRO A 144 12.95 18.57 -2.17
CA PRO A 144 14.22 17.90 -1.97
C PRO A 144 15.40 18.86 -1.79
N PHE A 145 15.24 20.14 -2.15
CA PHE A 145 16.26 21.19 -2.05
C PHE A 145 16.19 21.99 -0.74
N LEU A 146 15.16 21.77 0.07
CA LEU A 146 15.00 22.45 1.35
C LEU A 146 15.23 21.48 2.50
N THR A 147 15.82 21.97 3.59
CA THR A 147 15.94 21.16 4.82
C THR A 147 14.57 20.90 5.44
N VAL A 148 14.45 19.82 6.20
CA VAL A 148 13.24 19.49 6.97
C VAL A 148 12.82 20.66 7.86
N GLY A 149 13.77 21.29 8.55
CA GLY A 149 13.49 22.42 9.42
C GLY A 149 12.99 23.65 8.67
N SER A 150 13.48 23.92 7.46
CA SER A 150 13.00 25.03 6.62
C SER A 150 11.54 24.83 6.20
N GLN A 151 11.17 23.61 5.81
CA GLN A 151 9.82 23.29 5.36
C GLN A 151 8.81 23.33 6.51
N ILE A 152 9.18 22.81 7.69
CA ILE A 152 8.33 22.90 8.88
C ILE A 152 8.23 24.36 9.36
N ALA A 153 9.30 25.14 9.29
CA ALA A 153 9.28 26.55 9.66
C ALA A 153 8.30 27.36 8.79
N GLU A 154 8.25 27.09 7.48
CA GLU A 154 7.29 27.68 6.56
C GLU A 154 5.84 27.31 6.90
N ALA A 155 5.59 26.05 7.30
CA ALA A 155 4.27 25.61 7.72
C ALA A 155 3.81 26.25 9.05
N ILE A 156 4.73 26.50 9.98
CA ILE A 156 4.45 27.16 11.27
C ILE A 156 4.13 28.64 11.07
N ASP A 157 4.98 29.33 10.31
CA ASP A 157 4.99 30.79 10.21
C ASP A 157 5.22 31.24 8.75
N PRO A 158 4.20 31.09 7.89
CA PRO A 158 4.32 31.40 6.46
C PRO A 158 4.58 32.89 6.20
N ARG A 159 4.15 33.77 7.11
CA ARG A 159 4.32 35.22 7.03
C ARG A 159 5.63 35.72 7.65
N ARG A 160 6.41 34.83 8.29
CA ARG A 160 7.70 35.12 8.94
C ARG A 160 7.58 36.19 10.02
N GLU A 161 6.51 36.13 10.81
CA GLU A 161 6.20 37.10 11.87
C GLU A 161 6.85 36.73 13.21
N GLN A 162 7.23 35.46 13.40
CA GLN A 162 7.77 34.93 14.65
C GLN A 162 9.30 34.91 14.68
N PRO A 163 9.93 35.04 15.87
CA PRO A 163 11.39 34.91 16.00
C PRO A 163 11.89 33.54 15.53
N ARG A 164 12.95 33.51 14.71
CA ARG A 164 13.55 32.28 14.17
C ARG A 164 13.87 31.22 15.24
N ALA A 165 14.31 31.66 16.42
CA ALA A 165 14.62 30.77 17.54
C ALA A 165 13.36 30.06 18.07
N TRP A 166 12.22 30.76 18.14
CA TRP A 166 10.95 30.19 18.54
C TRP A 166 10.45 29.19 17.50
N VAL A 167 10.48 29.56 16.20
CA VAL A 167 10.04 28.68 15.10
C VAL A 167 10.87 27.39 15.06
N ARG A 168 12.19 27.48 15.24
CA ARG A 168 13.08 26.31 15.28
C ARG A 168 12.77 25.39 16.46
N ARG A 169 12.51 25.96 17.64
CA ARG A 169 12.10 25.17 18.83
C ARG A 169 10.77 24.47 18.57
N ARG A 170 9.79 25.21 18.04
CA ARG A 170 8.48 24.66 17.70
C ARG A 170 8.55 23.56 16.64
N ALA A 171 9.41 23.70 15.64
CA ALA A 171 9.65 22.67 14.63
C ALA A 171 10.22 21.38 15.25
N ALA A 172 11.13 21.50 16.22
CA ALA A 172 11.65 20.33 16.96
C ALA A 172 10.56 19.67 17.81
N GLU A 173 9.68 20.45 18.47
CA GLU A 173 8.54 19.94 19.23
C GLU A 173 7.56 19.16 18.33
N LEU A 174 7.25 19.67 17.13
CA LEU A 174 6.36 19.00 16.18
C LEU A 174 6.96 17.68 15.66
N LEU A 175 8.26 17.66 15.38
CA LEU A 175 8.97 16.43 15.02
C LEU A 175 8.94 15.41 16.18
N ALA A 176 9.15 15.86 17.42
CA ALA A 176 9.05 15.00 18.59
C ALA A 176 7.63 14.42 18.75
N LEU A 177 6.61 15.26 18.56
CA LEU A 177 5.20 14.87 18.60
C LEU A 177 4.87 13.85 17.51
N ALA A 178 5.46 13.98 16.31
CA ALA A 178 5.35 13.00 15.23
C ALA A 178 6.21 11.73 15.45
N GLY A 179 6.85 11.58 16.61
CA GLY A 179 7.67 10.42 16.96
C GLY A 179 8.98 10.33 16.17
N VAL A 180 9.53 11.47 15.72
CA VAL A 180 10.83 11.50 15.04
C VAL A 180 11.96 11.46 16.08
N PRO A 181 12.89 10.49 16.00
CA PRO A 181 14.04 10.43 16.89
C PRO A 181 15.05 11.54 16.58
N ASP A 182 15.70 12.06 17.61
CA ASP A 182 16.64 13.19 17.56
C ASP A 182 16.14 14.42 16.76
N PRO A 183 14.96 15.00 17.10
CA PRO A 183 14.33 16.07 16.32
C PRO A 183 15.27 17.20 15.90
N SER A 184 16.08 17.68 16.84
CA SER A 184 17.04 18.77 16.63
C SER A 184 18.12 18.47 15.58
N ALA A 185 18.51 17.19 15.45
CA ALA A 185 19.44 16.76 14.40
C ALA A 185 18.72 16.65 13.05
N ARG A 186 17.52 16.08 13.04
CA ARG A 186 16.71 15.87 11.83
C ARG A 186 16.29 17.16 11.13
N LEU A 187 16.13 18.27 11.87
CA LEU A 187 15.84 19.58 11.27
C LEU A 187 16.87 20.03 10.21
N ARG A 188 18.13 19.60 10.32
CA ARG A 188 19.20 19.97 9.36
C ARG A 188 19.29 19.05 8.15
N GLN A 189 18.55 17.94 8.15
CA GLN A 189 18.60 16.96 7.08
C GLN A 189 17.70 17.36 5.92
N TYR A 190 18.01 16.85 4.74
CA TYR A 190 17.18 16.96 3.55
C TYR A 190 16.25 15.74 3.44
N PRO A 191 15.09 15.84 2.76
CA PRO A 191 14.16 14.73 2.60
C PRO A 191 14.82 13.45 2.06
N HIS A 192 15.71 13.57 1.07
CA HIS A 192 16.40 12.42 0.47
C HIS A 192 17.34 11.67 1.44
N GLN A 193 17.71 12.28 2.57
CA GLN A 193 18.52 11.68 3.64
C GLN A 193 17.69 10.93 4.69
N LEU A 194 16.36 11.02 4.62
CA LEU A 194 15.42 10.35 5.53
C LEU A 194 14.89 9.05 4.93
N SER A 195 14.53 8.09 5.79
CA SER A 195 13.74 6.91 5.41
C SER A 195 12.30 7.29 5.04
N GLY A 196 11.57 6.40 4.35
CA GLY A 196 10.16 6.64 4.00
C GLY A 196 9.30 6.95 5.22
N GLY A 197 9.43 6.16 6.30
CA GLY A 197 8.70 6.41 7.55
C GLY A 197 9.05 7.75 8.19
N LEU A 198 10.32 8.15 8.20
CA LEU A 198 10.73 9.46 8.72
C LEU A 198 10.16 10.61 7.86
N ARG A 199 10.13 10.47 6.54
CA ARG A 199 9.50 11.47 5.65
C ARG A 199 8.01 11.60 5.94
N GLN A 200 7.32 10.49 6.18
CA GLN A 200 5.91 10.50 6.54
C GLN A 200 5.67 11.22 7.88
N ARG A 201 6.49 10.94 8.89
CA ARG A 201 6.43 11.65 10.18
C ARG A 201 6.70 13.15 10.02
N VAL A 202 7.62 13.55 9.13
CA VAL A 202 7.85 14.96 8.80
C VAL A 202 6.60 15.59 8.20
N LEU A 203 5.90 14.93 7.26
CA LEU A 203 4.63 15.44 6.73
C LEU A 203 3.56 15.59 7.80
N ILE A 204 3.44 14.62 8.72
CA ILE A 204 2.51 14.71 9.85
C ILE A 204 2.86 15.92 10.72
N ALA A 205 4.14 16.13 11.02
CA ALA A 205 4.61 17.31 11.77
C ALA A 205 4.26 18.62 11.06
N MET A 206 4.39 18.68 9.73
CA MET A 206 4.00 19.85 8.92
C MET A 206 2.48 20.08 8.96
N ALA A 207 1.68 19.02 8.83
CA ALA A 207 0.22 19.12 8.90
C ALA A 207 -0.27 19.62 10.27
N LEU A 208 0.43 19.28 11.34
CA LEU A 208 0.14 19.74 12.71
C LEU A 208 0.68 21.12 13.04
N ALA A 209 1.41 21.78 12.12
CA ALA A 209 2.19 22.97 12.43
C ALA A 209 1.36 24.13 13.01
N ARG A 210 0.10 24.26 12.58
CA ARG A 210 -0.83 25.30 13.02
C ARG A 210 -2.03 24.73 13.81
N SER A 211 -1.88 23.55 14.40
CA SER A 211 -2.86 22.91 15.29
C SER A 211 -4.27 22.76 14.68
N PRO A 212 -4.43 22.01 13.57
CA PRO A 212 -5.71 21.81 12.92
C PRO A 212 -6.73 21.10 13.81
N ARG A 213 -8.02 21.29 13.55
CA ARG A 213 -9.13 20.54 14.16
C ARG A 213 -9.52 19.30 13.37
N LEU A 214 -9.29 19.33 12.05
CA LEU A 214 -9.53 18.21 11.13
C LEU A 214 -8.26 17.90 10.34
N LEU A 215 -7.84 16.64 10.39
CA LEU A 215 -6.75 16.08 9.59
C LEU A 215 -7.33 15.15 8.52
N ILE A 216 -7.08 15.49 7.25
CA ILE A 216 -7.27 14.56 6.13
C ILE A 216 -5.96 13.81 5.97
N ALA A 217 -5.99 12.49 6.17
CA ALA A 217 -4.85 11.62 5.94
C ALA A 217 -5.10 10.82 4.66
N ASP A 218 -4.57 11.30 3.54
CA ASP A 218 -4.72 10.63 2.25
C ASP A 218 -3.66 9.54 2.09
N GLU A 219 -4.05 8.29 2.23
CA GLU A 219 -3.17 7.12 2.11
C GLU A 219 -1.84 7.26 2.88
N PRO A 220 -1.88 7.56 4.20
CA PRO A 220 -0.72 7.99 4.97
C PRO A 220 0.33 6.89 5.19
N THR A 221 0.07 5.67 4.73
CA THR A 221 0.95 4.51 4.88
C THR A 221 1.32 3.87 3.56
N THR A 222 0.97 4.49 2.43
CA THR A 222 1.36 4.01 1.11
C THR A 222 2.89 4.07 0.97
N ALA A 223 3.44 3.05 0.30
CA ALA A 223 4.89 2.84 0.14
C ALA A 223 5.70 2.65 1.44
N LEU A 224 5.04 2.35 2.57
CA LEU A 224 5.70 1.94 3.82
C LEU A 224 5.58 0.41 4.02
N ASP A 225 6.62 -0.18 4.61
CA ASP A 225 6.57 -1.57 5.05
C ASP A 225 5.56 -1.78 6.20
N ALA A 226 5.22 -3.05 6.47
CA ALA A 226 4.19 -3.41 7.45
C ALA A 226 4.47 -2.86 8.85
N THR A 227 5.73 -2.88 9.29
CA THR A 227 6.11 -2.37 10.62
C THR A 227 5.92 -0.86 10.70
N LEU A 228 6.44 -0.11 9.71
CA LEU A 228 6.29 1.35 9.67
C LEU A 228 4.83 1.77 9.51
N ARG A 229 4.03 1.04 8.73
CA ARG A 229 2.58 1.27 8.58
C ARG A 229 1.88 1.25 9.94
N VAL A 230 2.07 0.19 10.72
CA VAL A 230 1.48 0.08 12.08
C VAL A 230 1.90 1.25 12.96
N GLN A 231 3.18 1.64 12.94
CA GLN A 231 3.69 2.75 13.74
C GLN A 231 3.08 4.11 13.36
N ILE A 232 2.88 4.37 12.06
CA ILE A 232 2.27 5.61 11.58
C ILE A 232 0.78 5.65 11.95
N LEU A 233 0.07 4.53 11.84
CA LEU A 233 -1.34 4.46 12.22
C LEU A 233 -1.54 4.61 13.72
N ASP A 234 -0.67 3.99 14.52
CA ASP A 234 -0.67 4.19 15.98
C ASP A 234 -0.34 5.64 16.35
N LEU A 235 0.60 6.27 15.65
CA LEU A 235 0.88 7.70 15.80
C LEU A 235 -0.38 8.53 15.53
N ILE A 236 -1.08 8.30 14.41
CA ILE A 236 -2.31 9.03 14.07
C ILE A 236 -3.37 8.81 15.15
N ARG A 237 -3.54 7.58 15.66
CA ARG A 237 -4.47 7.27 16.75
C ARG A 237 -4.10 8.03 18.03
N ARG A 238 -2.83 8.05 18.42
CA ARG A 238 -2.36 8.80 19.60
C ARG A 238 -2.59 10.30 19.42
N LEU A 239 -2.30 10.86 18.25
CA LEU A 239 -2.58 12.26 17.94
C LEU A 239 -4.07 12.59 17.99
N GLN A 240 -4.92 11.72 17.45
CA GLN A 240 -6.38 11.85 17.52
C GLN A 240 -6.85 11.94 18.97
N ARG A 241 -6.37 11.05 19.84
CA ARG A 241 -6.75 11.03 21.25
C ARG A 241 -6.19 12.22 22.02
N ASP A 242 -4.89 12.50 21.86
CA ASP A 242 -4.18 13.47 22.68
C ASP A 242 -4.50 14.92 22.28
N LEU A 243 -4.90 15.16 21.02
CA LEU A 243 -5.26 16.48 20.50
C LEU A 243 -6.76 16.67 20.23
N ASN A 244 -7.60 15.67 20.50
CA ASN A 244 -9.02 15.63 20.12
C ASN A 244 -9.24 15.96 18.62
N LEU A 245 -8.34 15.47 17.78
CA LEU A 245 -8.27 15.77 16.35
C LEU A 245 -9.29 14.91 15.59
N ALA A 246 -10.17 15.53 14.81
CA ALA A 246 -11.00 14.77 13.86
C ALA A 246 -10.12 14.25 12.72
N VAL A 247 -10.33 13.01 12.28
CA VAL A 247 -9.51 12.39 11.23
C VAL A 247 -10.39 11.82 10.13
N LEU A 248 -10.20 12.33 8.91
CA LEU A 248 -10.68 11.68 7.69
C LEU A 248 -9.54 10.83 7.14
N LEU A 249 -9.57 9.53 7.42
CA LEU A 249 -8.57 8.56 6.97
C LEU A 249 -8.97 8.01 5.60
N ILE A 250 -8.22 8.34 4.56
CA ILE A 250 -8.42 7.74 3.24
C ILE A 250 -7.43 6.61 3.07
N THR A 251 -7.91 5.42 2.72
CA THR A 251 -7.06 4.25 2.52
C THR A 251 -7.73 3.29 1.55
N HIS A 252 -6.96 2.42 0.91
CA HIS A 252 -7.47 1.28 0.15
C HIS A 252 -7.55 -0.01 0.99
N ASP A 253 -6.99 0.00 2.21
CA ASP A 253 -7.03 -1.16 3.13
C ASP A 253 -8.21 -1.05 4.11
N LEU A 254 -9.22 -1.88 3.86
CA LEU A 254 -10.47 -1.93 4.62
C LEU A 254 -10.29 -2.44 6.06
N ARG A 255 -9.34 -3.34 6.33
CA ARG A 255 -9.10 -3.88 7.68
C ARG A 255 -8.36 -2.86 8.53
N THR A 256 -7.33 -2.23 7.97
CA THR A 256 -6.63 -1.11 8.60
C THR A 256 -7.58 0.04 8.90
N ALA A 257 -8.43 0.41 7.93
CA ALA A 257 -9.44 1.44 8.11
C ALA A 257 -10.34 1.15 9.32
N ALA A 258 -10.87 -0.05 9.40
CA ALA A 258 -11.81 -0.43 10.44
C ALA A 258 -11.18 -0.65 11.82
N ALA A 259 -9.87 -0.87 11.91
CA ALA A 259 -9.15 -0.91 13.19
C ALA A 259 -8.98 0.48 13.83
N LEU A 260 -9.12 1.56 13.05
CA LEU A 260 -8.89 2.94 13.49
C LEU A 260 -10.15 3.79 13.49
N ALA A 261 -11.05 3.52 12.55
CA ALA A 261 -12.22 4.34 12.31
C ALA A 261 -13.43 3.84 13.08
N ARG A 262 -14.23 4.79 13.54
CA ARG A 262 -15.55 4.52 14.10
C ARG A 262 -16.57 4.27 12.98
N GLN A 263 -16.48 5.04 11.90
CA GLN A 263 -17.33 4.94 10.72
C GLN A 263 -16.50 4.59 9.50
N LEU A 264 -17.09 3.76 8.64
CA LEU A 264 -16.52 3.35 7.36
C LEU A 264 -17.43 3.84 6.24
N VAL A 265 -16.84 4.48 5.24
CA VAL A 265 -17.52 4.95 4.02
C VAL A 265 -16.83 4.30 2.83
N VAL A 266 -17.55 3.42 2.14
CA VAL A 266 -17.06 2.67 0.99
C VAL A 266 -17.50 3.37 -0.29
N MET A 267 -16.54 3.68 -1.16
CA MET A 267 -16.74 4.33 -2.44
C MET A 267 -16.49 3.39 -3.62
N TYR A 268 -17.27 3.59 -4.67
CA TYR A 268 -17.09 2.97 -5.97
C TYR A 268 -17.50 3.93 -7.09
N ALA A 269 -16.66 4.09 -8.11
CA ALA A 269 -16.93 4.92 -9.29
C ALA A 269 -17.50 6.33 -8.96
N GLY A 270 -16.87 7.05 -8.02
CA GLY A 270 -17.26 8.42 -7.65
C GLY A 270 -18.46 8.53 -6.71
N ARG A 271 -19.01 7.41 -6.23
CA ARG A 271 -20.21 7.37 -5.36
C ARG A 271 -19.95 6.60 -4.07
N VAL A 272 -20.70 6.96 -3.02
CA VAL A 272 -20.79 6.14 -1.79
C VAL A 272 -21.72 4.96 -2.08
N VAL A 273 -21.24 3.75 -1.80
CA VAL A 273 -22.00 2.51 -2.00
C VAL A 273 -22.41 1.85 -0.70
N GLU A 274 -21.67 2.09 0.38
CA GLU A 274 -22.02 1.62 1.72
C GLU A 274 -21.38 2.56 2.75
N ALA A 275 -22.10 2.88 3.81
CA ALA A 275 -21.60 3.67 4.93
C ALA A 275 -22.17 3.15 6.25
N GLY A 276 -21.36 3.15 7.31
CA GLY A 276 -21.85 2.90 8.67
C GLY A 276 -20.77 2.51 9.67
N PRO A 277 -21.14 2.03 10.87
CA PRO A 277 -20.19 1.64 11.89
C PRO A 277 -19.18 0.63 11.34
N ALA A 278 -17.89 0.87 11.56
CA ALA A 278 -16.84 0.08 10.93
C ALA A 278 -16.94 -1.42 11.27
N ALA A 279 -17.31 -1.75 12.52
CA ALA A 279 -17.52 -3.13 12.96
C ALA A 279 -18.65 -3.84 12.20
N ASP A 280 -19.73 -3.12 11.86
CA ASP A 280 -20.89 -3.70 11.18
C ASP A 280 -20.63 -3.91 9.70
N VAL A 281 -19.99 -2.92 9.05
CA VAL A 281 -19.62 -3.00 7.63
C VAL A 281 -18.60 -4.11 7.39
N LEU A 282 -17.66 -4.31 8.33
CA LEU A 282 -16.70 -5.43 8.26
C LEU A 282 -17.34 -6.80 8.44
N ARG A 283 -18.21 -6.96 9.44
CA ARG A 283 -18.75 -8.29 9.81
C ARG A 283 -19.92 -8.70 8.93
N HIS A 284 -20.71 -7.74 8.50
CA HIS A 284 -21.97 -7.97 7.79
C HIS A 284 -22.08 -7.02 6.59
N PRO A 285 -21.18 -7.05 5.59
CA PRO A 285 -21.25 -6.15 4.45
C PRO A 285 -22.61 -6.25 3.75
N ALA A 286 -23.26 -5.10 3.53
CA ALA A 286 -24.57 -5.03 2.89
C ALA A 286 -24.45 -4.89 1.36
N HIS A 287 -23.37 -4.30 0.85
CA HIS A 287 -23.15 -4.15 -0.58
C HIS A 287 -22.23 -5.27 -1.12
N PRO A 288 -22.56 -5.93 -2.26
CA PRO A 288 -21.75 -7.03 -2.80
C PRO A 288 -20.28 -6.64 -3.07
N TYR A 289 -20.02 -5.44 -3.58
CA TYR A 289 -18.66 -4.90 -3.70
C TYR A 289 -17.89 -4.83 -2.38
N THR A 290 -18.52 -4.40 -1.28
CA THR A 290 -17.88 -4.38 0.04
C THR A 290 -17.54 -5.79 0.49
N ALA A 291 -18.45 -6.75 0.28
CA ALA A 291 -18.22 -8.16 0.59
C ALA A 291 -17.06 -8.74 -0.22
N GLU A 292 -16.98 -8.41 -1.51
CA GLU A 292 -15.87 -8.84 -2.37
C GLU A 292 -14.54 -8.18 -2.01
N LEU A 293 -14.52 -6.89 -1.65
CA LEU A 293 -13.31 -6.23 -1.14
C LEU A 293 -12.78 -6.93 0.13
N LEU A 294 -13.68 -7.35 1.02
CA LEU A 294 -13.32 -8.10 2.23
C LEU A 294 -12.81 -9.51 1.89
N ALA A 295 -13.44 -10.19 0.92
CA ALA A 295 -13.07 -11.52 0.48
C ALA A 295 -11.78 -11.56 -0.37
N ALA A 296 -11.41 -10.44 -1.00
CA ALA A 296 -10.15 -10.29 -1.70
C ALA A 296 -8.94 -10.26 -0.76
N LEU A 297 -9.16 -10.04 0.53
CA LEU A 297 -8.11 -10.03 1.55
C LEU A 297 -7.94 -11.45 2.15
N PRO A 298 -6.72 -12.01 2.18
CA PRO A 298 -6.47 -13.31 2.83
C PRO A 298 -6.88 -13.29 4.30
N GLU A 299 -7.59 -14.30 4.78
CA GLU A 299 -7.96 -14.40 6.20
C GLU A 299 -6.81 -14.92 7.07
N PRO A 300 -6.58 -14.34 8.27
CA PRO A 300 -5.65 -14.91 9.25
C PRO A 300 -6.11 -16.31 9.69
N GLY A 301 -5.29 -17.33 9.44
CA GLY A 301 -5.52 -18.70 9.93
C GLY A 301 -6.22 -19.66 8.96
N HIS A 302 -6.56 -19.21 7.75
CA HIS A 302 -7.08 -20.09 6.70
C HIS A 302 -5.95 -20.81 5.94
N ARG A 303 -6.18 -22.09 5.60
CA ARG A 303 -5.21 -22.97 4.90
C ARG A 303 -4.83 -22.41 3.53
N ALA A 304 -3.60 -22.68 3.10
CA ALA A 304 -3.21 -22.58 1.69
C ALA A 304 -4.24 -23.36 0.84
N GLY A 305 -4.97 -22.67 -0.04
CA GLY A 305 -6.01 -23.26 -0.90
C GLY A 305 -7.40 -22.62 -0.80
N SER A 306 -7.76 -21.94 0.31
CA SER A 306 -8.96 -21.09 0.36
C SER A 306 -8.55 -19.65 -0.01
N GLY A 307 -8.32 -19.43 -1.31
CA GLY A 307 -7.61 -18.28 -1.86
C GLY A 307 -8.31 -16.92 -1.76
N ALA A 308 -7.52 -15.86 -1.98
CA ALA A 308 -8.00 -14.50 -2.21
C ALA A 308 -8.96 -14.49 -3.41
N ALA A 309 -10.20 -14.06 -3.20
CA ALA A 309 -11.15 -13.93 -4.30
C ALA A 309 -10.86 -12.62 -5.05
N ALA A 310 -10.31 -12.73 -6.27
CA ALA A 310 -10.13 -11.54 -7.10
C ALA A 310 -11.48 -11.02 -7.57
N ILE A 311 -11.72 -9.72 -7.42
CA ILE A 311 -12.89 -9.07 -8.01
C ILE A 311 -12.75 -9.12 -9.54
N PRO A 312 -13.72 -9.67 -10.29
CA PRO A 312 -13.61 -9.78 -11.74
C PRO A 312 -13.46 -8.42 -12.43
N GLY A 313 -12.66 -8.36 -13.49
CA GLY A 313 -12.53 -7.18 -14.35
C GLY A 313 -11.87 -5.96 -13.68
N LEU A 314 -12.05 -4.79 -14.31
CA LEU A 314 -11.54 -3.50 -13.84
C LEU A 314 -12.71 -2.57 -13.49
N PRO A 315 -12.55 -1.64 -12.54
CA PRO A 315 -13.51 -0.54 -12.35
C PRO A 315 -13.75 0.21 -13.67
N PRO A 316 -14.98 0.71 -13.92
CA PRO A 316 -15.24 1.53 -15.10
C PRO A 316 -14.38 2.79 -15.06
N ALA A 317 -13.89 3.22 -16.23
CA ALA A 317 -13.24 4.51 -16.33
C ALA A 317 -14.25 5.63 -16.00
N PRO A 318 -13.82 6.78 -15.46
CA PRO A 318 -14.73 7.87 -15.06
C PRO A 318 -15.71 8.35 -16.15
N GLY A 319 -15.41 8.13 -17.44
CA GLY A 319 -16.31 8.45 -18.58
C GLY A 319 -17.05 7.26 -19.19
N GLU A 320 -16.83 6.05 -18.66
CA GLU A 320 -17.41 4.78 -19.13
C GLU A 320 -18.36 4.18 -18.07
N VAL A 321 -18.82 5.01 -17.12
CA VAL A 321 -19.72 4.57 -16.06
C VAL A 321 -21.10 4.22 -16.65
N PRO A 322 -21.63 3.00 -16.41
CA PRO A 322 -22.94 2.60 -16.91
C PRO A 322 -24.08 3.53 -16.46
N GLU A 323 -25.18 3.53 -17.22
CA GLU A 323 -26.39 4.27 -16.85
C GLU A 323 -27.00 3.75 -15.54
N GLY A 324 -27.10 2.42 -15.38
CA GLY A 324 -27.56 1.76 -14.15
C GLY A 324 -26.53 1.75 -13.00
N CYS A 325 -26.61 0.75 -12.13
CA CYS A 325 -25.64 0.52 -11.06
C CYS A 325 -24.21 0.44 -11.62
N PRO A 326 -23.28 1.31 -11.19
CA PRO A 326 -21.90 1.31 -11.70
C PRO A 326 -21.16 -0.01 -11.53
N TYR A 327 -21.53 -0.79 -10.51
CA TYR A 327 -20.90 -2.07 -10.19
C TYR A 327 -21.61 -3.27 -10.84
N ALA A 328 -22.74 -3.08 -11.53
CA ALA A 328 -23.47 -4.16 -12.20
C ALA A 328 -22.63 -5.07 -13.11
N PRO A 329 -21.63 -4.57 -13.88
CA PRO A 329 -20.81 -5.43 -14.75
C PRO A 329 -19.92 -6.43 -14.00
N ARG A 330 -19.62 -6.14 -12.71
CA ARG A 330 -18.73 -6.95 -11.86
C ARG A 330 -19.50 -7.64 -10.72
N CYS A 331 -20.79 -7.35 -10.57
CA CYS A 331 -21.60 -7.82 -9.47
C CYS A 331 -21.98 -9.31 -9.65
N PRO A 332 -21.65 -10.20 -8.70
CA PRO A 332 -21.98 -11.62 -8.78
C PRO A 332 -23.49 -11.89 -8.66
N VAL A 333 -24.23 -10.92 -8.13
CA VAL A 333 -25.65 -11.03 -7.81
C VAL A 333 -26.47 -9.94 -8.51
N VAL A 334 -26.07 -9.60 -9.74
CA VAL A 334 -26.71 -8.56 -10.56
C VAL A 334 -28.19 -8.85 -10.85
N LEU A 335 -29.06 -7.87 -10.64
CA LEU A 335 -30.48 -7.93 -11.00
C LEU A 335 -30.75 -7.17 -12.32
N PRO A 336 -31.82 -7.47 -13.06
CA PRO A 336 -32.18 -6.72 -14.27
C PRO A 336 -32.30 -5.20 -14.02
N VAL A 337 -32.90 -4.80 -12.90
CA VAL A 337 -33.02 -3.39 -12.48
C VAL A 337 -31.67 -2.71 -12.31
N CYS A 338 -30.61 -3.44 -11.94
CA CYS A 338 -29.27 -2.88 -11.78
C CYS A 338 -28.68 -2.37 -13.11
N ARG A 339 -29.11 -2.88 -14.26
CA ARG A 339 -28.54 -2.48 -15.57
C ARG A 339 -29.11 -1.17 -16.08
N VAL A 340 -30.33 -0.85 -15.68
CA VAL A 340 -31.08 0.33 -16.16
C VAL A 340 -31.20 1.43 -15.11
N ASN A 341 -31.27 1.06 -13.83
CA ASN A 341 -31.51 2.01 -12.74
C ASN A 341 -30.39 1.98 -11.71
N ARG A 342 -30.02 3.18 -11.26
CA ARG A 342 -29.06 3.37 -10.17
C ARG A 342 -29.73 3.11 -8.82
N PRO A 343 -29.16 2.24 -7.95
CA PRO A 343 -29.70 2.06 -6.61
C PRO A 343 -29.51 3.35 -5.79
N PRO A 344 -30.54 3.80 -5.05
CA PRO A 344 -30.40 4.91 -4.12
C PRO A 344 -29.62 4.46 -2.88
N LEU A 345 -28.89 5.39 -2.26
CA LEU A 345 -28.28 5.16 -0.95
C LEU A 345 -29.40 5.04 0.08
N THR A 346 -29.71 3.80 0.48
CA THR A 346 -30.88 3.47 1.30
C THR A 346 -30.45 3.28 2.74
N ARG A 347 -31.15 3.93 3.67
CA ARG A 347 -30.91 3.76 5.10
C ARG A 347 -31.40 2.39 5.56
N LEU A 348 -30.49 1.61 6.15
CA LEU A 348 -30.74 0.27 6.67
C LEU A 348 -31.11 0.31 8.15
N GLN A 349 -30.35 1.10 8.91
CA GLN A 349 -30.49 1.36 10.34
C GLN A 349 -29.94 2.78 10.62
N PRO A 350 -30.16 3.37 11.82
CA PRO A 350 -29.56 4.65 12.17
C PRO A 350 -28.03 4.63 11.95
N GLY A 351 -27.53 5.56 11.13
CA GLY A 351 -26.11 5.65 10.80
C GLY A 351 -25.57 4.56 9.86
N ARG A 352 -26.42 3.72 9.26
CA ARG A 352 -26.01 2.68 8.31
C ARG A 352 -26.80 2.73 7.02
N GLU A 353 -26.12 2.83 5.89
CA GLU A 353 -26.72 3.05 4.57
C GLU A 353 -26.00 2.21 3.49
N ALA A 354 -26.74 1.74 2.49
CA ALA A 354 -26.17 1.01 1.35
C ALA A 354 -26.92 1.30 0.05
N ALA A 355 -26.19 1.39 -1.06
CA ALA A 355 -26.73 1.64 -2.39
C ALA A 355 -26.84 0.33 -3.19
N CYS A 356 -27.74 -0.57 -2.77
CA CYS A 356 -27.95 -1.85 -3.45
C CYS A 356 -29.43 -2.26 -3.45
N TRP A 357 -29.93 -2.68 -4.62
CA TRP A 357 -31.31 -3.15 -4.80
C TRP A 357 -31.64 -4.45 -4.04
N GLN A 358 -30.62 -5.20 -3.61
CA GLN A 358 -30.82 -6.40 -2.81
C GLN A 358 -31.10 -6.10 -1.34
N VAL A 359 -30.74 -4.90 -0.87
CA VAL A 359 -30.93 -4.54 0.52
C VAL A 359 -32.33 -3.95 0.67
N ARG A 360 -33.17 -4.58 1.50
CA ARG A 360 -34.50 -4.08 1.82
C ARG A 360 -34.47 -3.35 3.16
N PRO A 361 -34.99 -2.11 3.24
CA PRO A 361 -35.30 -1.52 4.54
C PRO A 361 -36.36 -2.41 5.22
N GLN A 362 -36.17 -2.75 6.49
CA GLN A 362 -37.24 -3.41 7.26
C GLN A 362 -38.17 -2.34 7.83
N ASP A 363 -39.47 -2.49 7.60
CA ASP A 363 -40.49 -1.69 8.28
C ASP A 363 -40.51 -2.09 9.77
N GLY A 364 -40.05 -1.19 10.66
CA GLY A 364 -40.32 -1.26 12.10
C GLY A 364 -39.38 -2.08 13.00
N GLY A 365 -38.20 -2.54 12.54
CA GLY A 365 -37.22 -3.26 13.38
C GLY A 365 -35.79 -3.27 12.81
N PRO A 366 -34.76 -3.69 13.57
CA PRO A 366 -33.39 -3.75 13.07
C PRO A 366 -33.28 -4.77 11.93
N ALA A 367 -32.94 -4.29 10.73
CA ALA A 367 -32.85 -5.09 9.51
C ALA A 367 -32.04 -6.38 9.72
N ALA A 368 -32.64 -7.54 9.41
CA ALA A 368 -31.89 -8.75 9.14
C ALA A 368 -31.12 -8.53 7.84
N VAL A 369 -29.90 -8.01 7.96
CA VAL A 369 -28.93 -8.05 6.87
C VAL A 369 -28.57 -9.52 6.71
N SER A 370 -29.26 -10.22 5.81
CA SER A 370 -28.71 -11.47 5.30
C SER A 370 -27.43 -11.07 4.58
N PRO A 371 -26.23 -11.44 5.09
CA PRO A 371 -24.99 -11.09 4.42
C PRO A 371 -25.10 -11.58 2.97
N VAL A 372 -24.73 -10.71 2.03
CA VAL A 372 -24.66 -11.12 0.61
C VAL A 372 -23.69 -12.30 0.56
N GLN A 373 -24.23 -13.50 0.36
CA GLN A 373 -23.41 -14.70 0.21
C GLN A 373 -22.78 -14.65 -1.17
N VAL A 374 -21.61 -14.02 -1.25
CA VAL A 374 -20.76 -14.13 -2.44
C VAL A 374 -20.26 -15.56 -2.48
N SER A 375 -20.83 -16.37 -3.37
CA SER A 375 -20.28 -17.69 -3.66
C SER A 375 -18.85 -17.47 -4.16
N ARG A 376 -17.86 -18.02 -3.45
CA ARG A 376 -16.46 -17.99 -3.89
C ARG A 376 -16.42 -18.57 -5.30
N VAL A 377 -16.17 -17.73 -6.30
CA VAL A 377 -15.83 -18.23 -7.64
C VAL A 377 -14.43 -18.80 -7.50
N THR A 378 -14.36 -20.09 -7.18
CA THR A 378 -13.16 -20.87 -7.46
C THR A 378 -12.95 -20.79 -8.96
N ALA A 379 -11.82 -20.24 -9.41
CA ALA A 379 -11.43 -20.34 -10.81
C ALA A 379 -11.50 -21.82 -11.22
N GLY A 380 -12.47 -22.16 -12.08
CA GLY A 380 -12.70 -23.53 -12.51
C GLY A 380 -14.17 -23.96 -12.54
N SER A 381 -15.01 -23.29 -13.34
CA SER A 381 -16.28 -23.87 -13.77
C SER A 381 -16.44 -23.70 -15.29
N GLY A 382 -15.74 -24.58 -15.99
CA GLY A 382 -15.90 -24.86 -17.41
C GLY A 382 -15.47 -26.30 -17.69
N CYS A 383 -16.47 -27.21 -17.70
CA CYS A 383 -16.41 -28.63 -18.10
C CYS A 383 -15.74 -29.62 -17.12
N GLY A 384 -16.54 -30.53 -16.54
CA GLY A 384 -16.07 -31.79 -15.94
C GLY A 384 -16.87 -32.20 -14.69
N ARG A 385 -17.42 -33.42 -14.68
CA ARG A 385 -18.25 -34.01 -13.61
C ARG A 385 -17.70 -33.78 -12.20
N ALA A 386 -18.62 -33.49 -11.27
CA ALA A 386 -18.37 -33.47 -9.83
C ALA A 386 -17.75 -34.80 -9.38
N VAL A 387 -16.49 -34.75 -8.97
CA VAL A 387 -15.83 -35.81 -8.19
C VAL A 387 -15.85 -35.33 -6.74
N GLN A 388 -16.41 -36.14 -5.84
CA GLN A 388 -16.38 -35.88 -4.40
C GLN A 388 -14.92 -35.83 -3.92
N PRO A 389 -14.57 -34.99 -2.94
CA PRO A 389 -13.20 -34.91 -2.45
C PRO A 389 -12.89 -36.16 -1.63
N GLU A 390 -12.30 -37.17 -2.27
CA GLU A 390 -11.50 -38.17 -1.55
C GLU A 390 -10.30 -37.46 -0.95
N ALA A 391 -10.01 -37.78 0.31
CA ALA A 391 -8.92 -37.21 1.08
C ALA A 391 -7.61 -37.33 0.30
N LEU A 392 -7.13 -36.21 -0.24
CA LEU A 392 -5.78 -36.11 -0.77
C LEU A 392 -4.81 -36.31 0.40
N GLU A 393 -4.20 -37.49 0.42
CA GLU A 393 -2.97 -37.71 1.16
C GLU A 393 -1.94 -36.65 0.73
N PRO A 394 -1.13 -36.12 1.68
CA PRO A 394 -0.08 -35.16 1.36
C PRO A 394 0.83 -35.75 0.26
N PRO A 395 1.31 -34.95 -0.71
CA PRO A 395 2.16 -35.46 -1.77
C PRO A 395 3.34 -36.19 -1.13
N GLY A 396 3.39 -37.50 -1.37
CA GLY A 396 4.42 -38.38 -0.85
C GLY A 396 5.79 -37.82 -1.21
N ALA A 397 6.69 -37.80 -0.22
CA ALA A 397 8.09 -37.46 -0.42
C ALA A 397 8.64 -38.20 -1.64
N PRO A 398 9.48 -37.54 -2.48
CA PRO A 398 10.02 -38.17 -3.68
C PRO A 398 10.75 -39.47 -3.30
N ARG A 399 10.18 -40.60 -3.70
CA ARG A 399 10.83 -41.90 -3.68
C ARG A 399 11.73 -41.99 -4.90
N GLY A 400 13.01 -41.68 -4.70
CA GLY A 400 14.06 -41.82 -5.72
C GLY A 400 15.23 -40.88 -5.44
N GLY A 401 16.39 -41.45 -5.09
CA GLY A 401 17.60 -40.73 -4.72
C GLY A 401 18.17 -39.90 -5.87
N GLY A 402 18.20 -38.59 -5.66
CA GLY A 402 18.82 -37.58 -6.52
C GLY A 402 18.11 -36.26 -6.28
N GLN A 403 18.68 -35.35 -5.47
CA GLN A 403 18.09 -34.02 -5.32
C GLN A 403 18.13 -33.31 -6.69
N PRO A 404 16.99 -32.79 -7.20
CA PRO A 404 16.99 -32.06 -8.46
C PRO A 404 17.91 -30.84 -8.33
N GLU A 405 18.77 -30.64 -9.33
CA GLU A 405 19.72 -29.53 -9.36
C GLU A 405 18.95 -28.19 -9.31
N PRO A 406 19.34 -27.25 -8.43
CA PRO A 406 18.64 -25.98 -8.31
C PRO A 406 18.74 -25.16 -9.60
N LEU A 407 17.67 -24.46 -9.97
CA LEU A 407 17.68 -23.55 -11.11
C LEU A 407 18.54 -22.32 -10.81
N VAL A 408 18.50 -21.84 -9.57
CA VAL A 408 19.32 -20.71 -9.10
C VAL A 408 20.01 -21.13 -7.81
N GLU A 409 21.33 -20.93 -7.74
CA GLU A 409 22.11 -21.14 -6.53
C GLU A 409 22.96 -19.89 -6.24
N LEU A 410 22.86 -19.38 -5.02
CA LEU A 410 23.68 -18.31 -4.49
C LEU A 410 24.60 -18.91 -3.43
N ASP A 411 25.89 -18.62 -3.55
CA ASP A 411 26.92 -19.06 -2.61
C ASP A 411 27.65 -17.86 -2.01
N ALA A 412 27.38 -17.59 -0.73
CA ALA A 412 28.00 -16.56 0.09
C ALA A 412 28.07 -15.18 -0.59
N VAL A 413 27.00 -14.79 -1.26
CA VAL A 413 26.96 -13.57 -2.08
C VAL A 413 27.04 -12.33 -1.21
N VAL A 414 27.94 -11.40 -1.56
CA VAL A 414 28.10 -10.10 -0.90
C VAL A 414 27.99 -8.98 -1.93
N LYS A 415 27.30 -7.90 -1.55
CA LYS A 415 27.26 -6.66 -2.29
C LYS A 415 27.42 -5.45 -1.38
N VAL A 416 28.41 -4.63 -1.69
CA VAL A 416 28.74 -3.38 -0.98
C VAL A 416 28.59 -2.20 -1.93
N PHE A 417 27.81 -1.21 -1.51
CA PHE A 417 27.72 0.09 -2.18
C PHE A 417 28.51 1.13 -1.39
N ARG A 418 29.16 2.04 -2.12
CA ARG A 418 29.81 3.22 -1.56
C ARG A 418 28.94 4.42 -1.95
N VAL A 419 28.23 4.99 -0.99
CA VAL A 419 27.25 6.07 -1.17
C VAL A 419 27.76 7.31 -0.45
N GLY A 420 27.88 8.46 -1.13
CA GLY A 420 28.26 9.72 -0.48
C GLY A 420 28.77 10.79 -1.44
N ASP A 421 28.61 12.05 -1.03
CA ASP A 421 29.14 13.26 -1.68
C ASP A 421 30.44 13.75 -1.00
N PHE A 422 30.98 14.87 -1.48
CA PHE A 422 32.28 15.48 -1.10
C PHE A 422 32.56 15.62 0.42
N LEU A 423 31.53 15.53 1.28
CA LEU A 423 31.62 15.66 2.74
C LEU A 423 31.57 14.32 3.52
N GLY A 424 31.46 13.16 2.86
CA GLY A 424 31.57 11.86 3.54
C GLY A 424 31.14 10.66 2.71
N ARG A 425 31.94 9.58 2.72
CA ARG A 425 31.63 8.28 2.08
C ARG A 425 31.01 7.32 3.09
N GLN A 426 29.75 6.96 2.89
CA GLN A 426 29.08 5.88 3.62
C GLN A 426 29.24 4.56 2.86
N VAL A 427 29.62 3.50 3.57
CA VAL A 427 29.70 2.15 3.01
C VAL A 427 28.47 1.38 3.47
N VAL A 428 27.66 0.92 2.52
CA VAL A 428 26.43 0.16 2.77
C VAL A 428 26.61 -1.25 2.25
N ARG A 429 26.67 -2.22 3.15
CA ARG A 429 26.67 -3.63 2.79
C ARG A 429 25.22 -4.11 2.63
N ALA A 430 24.74 -4.10 1.40
CA ALA A 430 23.34 -4.36 1.06
C ALA A 430 22.99 -5.86 1.04
N VAL A 431 23.96 -6.71 0.72
CA VAL A 431 23.86 -8.17 0.83
C VAL A 431 25.15 -8.67 1.47
N ASP A 432 25.07 -9.55 2.46
CA ASP A 432 26.21 -9.97 3.27
C ASP A 432 26.22 -11.48 3.53
N GLY A 433 26.85 -12.23 2.61
CA GLY A 433 27.06 -13.66 2.77
C GLY A 433 25.77 -14.47 2.60
N VAL A 434 24.91 -14.06 1.67
CA VAL A 434 23.64 -14.76 1.43
C VAL A 434 23.89 -16.00 0.56
N SER A 435 23.54 -17.16 1.12
CA SER A 435 23.45 -18.43 0.38
C SER A 435 21.99 -18.87 0.30
N LEU A 436 21.54 -19.23 -0.91
CA LEU A 436 20.13 -19.54 -1.19
C LEU A 436 20.03 -20.38 -2.47
N ALA A 437 19.12 -21.37 -2.47
CA ALA A 437 18.81 -22.17 -3.65
C ALA A 437 17.31 -22.14 -3.97
N ILE A 438 17.00 -22.05 -5.27
CA ILE A 438 15.64 -22.06 -5.83
C ILE A 438 15.54 -23.21 -6.83
N ALA A 439 14.62 -24.14 -6.59
CA ALA A 439 14.36 -25.28 -7.45
C ALA A 439 13.56 -24.89 -8.71
N PRO A 440 13.67 -25.67 -9.80
CA PRO A 440 12.80 -25.50 -10.97
C PRO A 440 11.31 -25.61 -10.58
N GLY A 441 10.47 -24.70 -11.06
CA GLY A 441 9.04 -24.63 -10.72
C GLY A 441 8.69 -24.11 -9.32
N GLU A 442 9.69 -23.87 -8.46
CA GLU A 442 9.47 -23.34 -7.11
C GLU A 442 9.04 -21.86 -7.12
N SER A 443 8.10 -21.52 -6.24
CA SER A 443 7.80 -20.15 -5.86
C SER A 443 8.44 -19.82 -4.51
N LEU A 444 9.54 -19.10 -4.55
CA LEU A 444 10.21 -18.58 -3.36
C LEU A 444 9.80 -17.12 -3.14
N VAL A 445 9.36 -16.79 -1.93
CA VAL A 445 9.04 -15.41 -1.55
C VAL A 445 10.07 -14.85 -0.59
N LEU A 446 10.65 -13.69 -0.93
CA LEU A 446 11.62 -12.96 -0.13
C LEU A 446 10.95 -11.77 0.57
N VAL A 447 10.91 -11.80 1.90
CA VAL A 447 10.24 -10.81 2.74
C VAL A 447 11.22 -10.13 3.70
N GLY A 448 10.85 -8.96 4.21
CA GLY A 448 11.64 -8.18 5.15
C GLY A 448 11.37 -6.69 5.04
N GLU A 449 11.90 -5.91 5.97
CA GLU A 449 11.73 -4.45 6.03
C GLU A 449 12.26 -3.71 4.80
N SER A 450 11.77 -2.50 4.57
CA SER A 450 12.29 -1.66 3.50
C SER A 450 13.78 -1.38 3.70
N GLY A 451 14.57 -1.47 2.64
CA GLY A 451 16.03 -1.27 2.71
C GLY A 451 16.84 -2.44 3.30
N CYS A 452 16.24 -3.59 3.62
CA CYS A 452 17.01 -4.73 4.15
C CYS A 452 17.88 -5.47 3.11
N GLY A 453 17.75 -5.17 1.81
CA GLY A 453 18.60 -5.72 0.74
C GLY A 453 17.89 -6.58 -0.32
N LYS A 454 16.57 -6.80 -0.23
CA LYS A 454 15.80 -7.70 -1.10
C LYS A 454 15.93 -7.38 -2.60
N THR A 455 15.65 -6.13 -2.98
CA THR A 455 15.81 -5.64 -4.36
C THR A 455 17.24 -5.80 -4.86
N THR A 456 18.24 -5.58 -3.99
CA THR A 456 19.65 -5.81 -4.35
C THR A 456 19.91 -7.28 -4.64
N LEU A 457 19.37 -8.20 -3.84
CA LEU A 457 19.48 -9.64 -4.04
C LEU A 457 18.82 -10.06 -5.37
N GLY A 458 17.61 -9.57 -5.65
CA GLY A 458 16.93 -9.81 -6.93
C GLY A 458 17.76 -9.31 -8.13
N ARG A 459 18.34 -8.10 -8.03
CA ARG A 459 19.21 -7.54 -9.08
C ARG A 459 20.52 -8.30 -9.26
N LEU A 460 21.04 -8.94 -8.23
CA LEU A 460 22.20 -9.84 -8.32
C LEU A 460 21.84 -11.11 -9.08
N ILE A 461 20.68 -11.72 -8.77
CA ILE A 461 20.16 -12.91 -9.47
C ILE A 461 19.93 -12.59 -10.94
N LEU A 462 19.35 -11.43 -11.26
CA LEU A 462 19.15 -10.96 -12.64
C LEU A 462 20.43 -10.56 -13.37
N ARG A 463 21.58 -10.60 -12.69
CA ARG A 463 22.88 -10.10 -13.19
C ARG A 463 22.83 -8.64 -13.66
N LEU A 464 21.99 -7.81 -13.02
CA LEU A 464 22.00 -6.35 -13.17
C LEU A 464 23.10 -5.73 -12.30
N TYR A 465 23.46 -6.39 -11.20
CA TYR A 465 24.66 -6.10 -10.41
C TYR A 465 25.64 -7.27 -10.45
N VAL A 466 26.92 -6.95 -10.27
CA VAL A 466 27.99 -7.92 -10.04
C VAL A 466 28.16 -8.08 -8.53
N PRO A 467 28.17 -9.31 -7.99
CA PRO A 467 28.56 -9.54 -6.60
C PRO A 467 30.01 -9.09 -6.38
N ASP A 468 30.30 -8.51 -5.21
CA ASP A 468 31.68 -8.15 -4.86
C ASP A 468 32.45 -9.38 -4.35
N SER A 469 31.74 -10.36 -3.77
CA SER A 469 32.25 -11.71 -3.48
C SER A 469 31.10 -12.73 -3.50
N GLY A 470 31.45 -14.02 -3.53
CA GLY A 470 30.48 -15.11 -3.71
C GLY A 470 30.11 -15.33 -5.17
N ARG A 471 29.20 -16.27 -5.42
CA ARG A 471 28.81 -16.68 -6.78
C ARG A 471 27.30 -16.83 -6.90
N VAL A 472 26.80 -16.55 -8.10
CA VAL A 472 25.43 -16.80 -8.55
C VAL A 472 25.52 -17.77 -9.72
N ARG A 473 24.87 -18.93 -9.60
CA ARG A 473 24.73 -19.94 -10.65
C ARG A 473 23.30 -20.01 -11.16
N TYR A 474 23.17 -20.28 -12.45
CA TYR A 474 21.91 -20.60 -13.11
C TYR A 474 22.04 -21.98 -13.76
N GLY A 475 21.35 -22.98 -13.21
CA GLY A 475 21.70 -24.39 -13.42
C GLY A 475 23.17 -24.63 -13.09
N SER A 476 23.92 -25.25 -14.00
CA SER A 476 25.34 -25.52 -13.82
C SER A 476 26.27 -24.33 -14.16
N GLU A 477 25.76 -23.20 -14.66
CA GLU A 477 26.56 -22.09 -15.20
C GLU A 477 26.74 -20.95 -14.18
N ASP A 478 27.98 -20.52 -13.91
CA ASP A 478 28.28 -19.35 -13.05
C ASP A 478 28.04 -18.05 -13.82
N VAL A 479 26.85 -17.46 -13.65
CA VAL A 479 26.43 -16.23 -14.34
C VAL A 479 27.17 -14.99 -13.82
N SER A 480 27.82 -15.08 -12.66
CA SER A 480 28.60 -13.98 -12.08
C SER A 480 29.78 -13.55 -12.96
N THR A 481 30.32 -14.47 -13.76
CA THR A 481 31.54 -14.25 -14.54
C THR A 481 31.32 -14.23 -16.05
N LEU A 482 30.08 -14.48 -16.51
CA LEU A 482 29.80 -14.57 -17.94
C LEU A 482 30.06 -13.25 -18.70
N PRO A 483 30.71 -13.31 -19.87
CA PRO A 483 30.82 -12.17 -20.76
C PRO A 483 29.44 -11.69 -21.22
N GLU A 484 29.25 -10.37 -21.33
CA GLU A 484 27.97 -9.72 -21.67
C GLU A 484 27.31 -10.28 -22.94
N ARG A 485 28.10 -10.67 -23.95
CA ARG A 485 27.57 -11.26 -25.19
C ARG A 485 26.92 -12.63 -24.97
N VAL A 486 27.49 -13.45 -24.10
CA VAL A 486 26.97 -14.79 -23.75
C VAL A 486 25.76 -14.64 -22.83
N LEU A 487 25.88 -13.76 -21.82
CA LEU A 487 24.79 -13.42 -20.90
C LEU A 487 23.52 -12.97 -21.65
N ARG A 488 23.65 -12.09 -22.65
CA ARG A 488 22.51 -11.62 -23.47
C ARG A 488 21.85 -12.73 -24.27
N ARG A 489 22.62 -13.69 -24.79
CA ARG A 489 22.10 -14.73 -25.69
C ARG A 489 21.51 -15.94 -24.96
N ARG A 490 22.10 -16.33 -23.83
CA ARG A 490 21.71 -17.55 -23.08
C ARG A 490 20.87 -17.21 -21.85
N PHE A 491 21.38 -16.37 -20.97
CA PHE A 491 20.75 -16.10 -19.67
C PHE A 491 19.54 -15.15 -19.75
N ARG A 492 19.68 -14.00 -20.44
CA ARG A 492 18.60 -12.97 -20.50
C ARG A 492 17.36 -13.37 -21.31
N ARG A 493 17.36 -14.54 -21.96
CA ARG A 493 16.18 -15.13 -22.57
C ARG A 493 15.39 -16.00 -21.59
N GLU A 494 16.09 -16.65 -20.67
CA GLU A 494 15.51 -17.57 -19.71
C GLU A 494 15.08 -16.88 -18.41
N VAL A 495 15.55 -15.66 -18.16
CA VAL A 495 15.27 -14.90 -16.95
C VAL A 495 14.68 -13.54 -17.28
N SER A 496 13.64 -13.15 -16.54
CA SER A 496 12.97 -11.87 -16.69
C SER A 496 12.64 -11.22 -15.34
N ALA A 497 12.32 -9.93 -15.38
CA ALA A 497 12.05 -9.14 -14.19
C ALA A 497 10.73 -8.38 -14.30
N VAL A 498 9.97 -8.36 -13.20
CA VAL A 498 8.92 -7.36 -12.96
C VAL A 498 9.50 -6.36 -11.97
N PHE A 499 9.66 -5.11 -12.38
CA PHE A 499 10.30 -4.07 -11.56
C PHE A 499 9.31 -3.38 -10.62
N GLN A 500 9.82 -2.92 -9.48
CA GLN A 500 9.07 -2.21 -8.44
C GLN A 500 8.33 -0.96 -8.95
N ASP A 501 8.95 -0.17 -9.83
CA ASP A 501 8.31 1.01 -10.44
C ASP A 501 7.86 0.73 -11.88
N PRO A 502 6.57 0.45 -12.11
CA PRO A 502 6.05 0.30 -13.46
C PRO A 502 6.14 1.59 -14.30
N ARG A 503 6.19 2.79 -13.70
CA ARG A 503 6.35 4.05 -14.47
C ARG A 503 7.76 4.19 -15.01
N GLY A 504 8.77 4.01 -14.16
CA GLY A 504 10.18 4.08 -14.56
C GLY A 504 10.62 2.93 -15.47
N SER A 505 9.94 1.78 -15.42
CA SER A 505 10.30 0.62 -16.25
C SER A 505 9.75 0.67 -17.69
N LEU A 506 8.69 1.44 -17.95
CA LEU A 506 8.05 1.55 -19.26
C LEU A 506 8.53 2.80 -20.01
N ASN A 507 8.74 2.67 -21.32
CA ASN A 507 9.04 3.83 -22.16
C ASN A 507 7.78 4.72 -22.29
N PRO A 508 7.79 5.98 -21.82
CA PRO A 508 6.60 6.83 -21.78
C PRO A 508 6.03 7.18 -23.17
N ARG A 509 6.80 6.91 -24.24
CA ARG A 509 6.43 7.19 -25.64
C ARG A 509 5.94 5.97 -26.40
N LEU A 510 5.92 4.78 -25.77
CA LEU A 510 5.48 3.55 -26.43
C LEU A 510 4.12 3.10 -25.89
N PRO A 511 3.15 2.79 -26.77
CA PRO A 511 1.91 2.12 -26.39
C PRO A 511 2.15 0.80 -25.66
N ALA A 512 1.20 0.37 -24.84
CA ALA A 512 1.30 -0.87 -24.06
C ALA A 512 1.68 -2.09 -24.91
N ALA A 513 1.04 -2.29 -26.08
CA ALA A 513 1.33 -3.39 -26.98
C ALA A 513 2.79 -3.36 -27.49
N LEU A 514 3.31 -2.17 -27.76
CA LEU A 514 4.69 -2.00 -28.20
C LEU A 514 5.69 -2.19 -27.05
N ALA A 515 5.35 -1.75 -25.84
CA ALA A 515 6.18 -1.98 -24.66
C ALA A 515 6.30 -3.49 -24.35
N VAL A 516 5.23 -4.27 -24.51
CA VAL A 516 5.25 -5.73 -24.36
C VAL A 516 5.94 -6.42 -25.53
N ALA A 517 5.88 -5.87 -26.75
CA ALA A 517 6.56 -6.41 -27.92
C ALA A 517 8.08 -6.14 -27.92
N GLU A 518 8.56 -5.14 -27.20
CA GLU A 518 9.97 -4.71 -27.20
C GLU A 518 10.97 -5.85 -26.90
N PRO A 519 10.78 -6.72 -25.89
CA PRO A 519 11.68 -7.85 -25.65
C PRO A 519 11.73 -8.85 -26.81
N LEU A 520 10.61 -9.06 -27.51
CA LEU A 520 10.52 -9.95 -28.69
C LEU A 520 11.28 -9.35 -29.87
N LEU A 521 11.08 -8.04 -30.12
CA LEU A 521 11.79 -7.30 -31.16
C LEU A 521 13.30 -7.30 -30.94
N ALA A 522 13.74 -7.08 -29.69
CA ALA A 522 15.15 -7.11 -29.32
C ALA A 522 15.81 -8.48 -29.55
N HIS A 523 15.02 -9.55 -29.59
CA HIS A 523 15.47 -10.91 -29.89
C HIS A 523 15.25 -11.35 -31.34
N GLY A 524 14.86 -10.43 -32.22
CA GLY A 524 14.75 -10.66 -33.67
C GLY A 524 13.40 -11.19 -34.15
N VAL A 525 12.36 -11.19 -33.30
CA VAL A 525 11.01 -11.58 -33.74
C VAL A 525 10.44 -10.51 -34.67
N PRO A 526 9.87 -10.87 -35.84
CA PRO A 526 9.27 -9.91 -36.76
C PRO A 526 8.19 -9.06 -36.09
N ARG A 527 8.14 -7.76 -36.41
CA ARG A 527 7.27 -6.79 -35.73
C ARG A 527 5.79 -7.17 -35.70
N ARG A 528 5.28 -7.72 -36.80
CA ARG A 528 3.89 -8.17 -36.92
C ARG A 528 3.59 -9.29 -35.91
N GLU A 529 4.46 -10.29 -35.83
CA GLU A 529 4.35 -11.41 -34.91
C GLU A 529 4.52 -10.96 -33.45
N ALA A 530 5.52 -10.14 -33.18
CA ALA A 530 5.78 -9.60 -31.84
C ALA A 530 4.58 -8.80 -31.29
N THR A 531 3.94 -7.99 -32.15
CA THR A 531 2.77 -7.18 -31.76
C THR A 531 1.52 -8.05 -31.57
N ALA A 532 1.33 -9.09 -32.39
CA ALA A 532 0.22 -10.03 -32.22
C ALA A 532 0.33 -10.79 -30.89
N ARG A 533 1.53 -11.33 -30.58
CA ARG A 533 1.81 -11.99 -29.29
C ARG A 533 1.65 -11.04 -28.11
N ALA A 534 2.11 -9.80 -28.25
CA ALA A 534 1.95 -8.79 -27.21
C ALA A 534 0.47 -8.50 -26.90
N ARG A 535 -0.39 -8.41 -27.91
CA ARG A 535 -1.84 -8.21 -27.71
C ARG A 535 -2.52 -9.41 -27.06
N GLU A 536 -2.11 -10.62 -27.42
CA GLU A 536 -2.61 -11.84 -26.77
C GLU A 536 -2.23 -11.87 -25.28
N LEU A 537 -0.97 -11.56 -24.95
CA LEU A 537 -0.50 -11.47 -23.57
C LEU A 537 -1.21 -10.36 -22.79
N LEU A 538 -1.42 -9.19 -23.41
CA LEU A 538 -2.18 -8.11 -22.81
C LEU A 538 -3.63 -8.52 -22.52
N ALA A 539 -4.27 -9.24 -23.44
CA ALA A 539 -5.62 -9.76 -23.21
C ALA A 539 -5.66 -10.75 -22.02
N ARG A 540 -4.68 -11.64 -21.90
CA ARG A 540 -4.57 -12.58 -20.76
C ARG A 540 -4.42 -11.87 -19.42
N VAL A 541 -3.70 -10.76 -19.37
CA VAL A 541 -3.57 -9.95 -18.13
C VAL A 541 -4.73 -8.96 -17.94
N GLY A 542 -5.81 -9.06 -18.72
CA GLY A 542 -7.01 -8.21 -18.60
C GLY A 542 -6.87 -6.81 -19.22
N LEU A 543 -5.92 -6.61 -20.14
CA LEU A 543 -5.65 -5.36 -20.85
C LEU A 543 -5.88 -5.47 -22.38
N GLY A 544 -6.92 -6.21 -22.78
CA GLY A 544 -7.31 -6.35 -24.18
C GLY A 544 -7.95 -5.08 -24.78
N GLY A 545 -8.25 -5.13 -26.09
CA GLY A 545 -8.97 -4.07 -26.79
C GLY A 545 -8.19 -2.75 -26.88
N THR A 546 -8.89 -1.63 -26.64
CA THR A 546 -8.34 -0.27 -26.77
C THR A 546 -7.24 0.06 -25.75
N LEU A 547 -7.18 -0.66 -24.63
CA LEU A 547 -6.13 -0.48 -23.61
C LEU A 547 -4.75 -0.85 -24.13
N ALA A 548 -4.66 -1.76 -25.10
CA ALA A 548 -3.38 -2.17 -25.68
C ALA A 548 -2.69 -1.05 -26.47
N ASP A 549 -3.45 -0.08 -26.96
CA ASP A 549 -2.95 1.03 -27.77
C ASP A 549 -2.71 2.32 -26.94
N ARG A 550 -3.03 2.30 -25.64
CA ARG A 550 -2.82 3.44 -24.73
C ARG A 550 -1.34 3.60 -24.33
N LEU A 551 -0.95 4.85 -24.10
CA LEU A 551 0.36 5.23 -23.57
C LEU A 551 0.41 5.03 -22.06
N PRO A 552 1.61 4.89 -21.46
CA PRO A 552 1.74 4.61 -20.03
C PRO A 552 1.02 5.64 -19.15
N HIS A 553 1.04 6.94 -19.51
CA HIS A 553 0.39 7.98 -18.72
C HIS A 553 -1.14 7.91 -18.73
N GLU A 554 -1.73 7.27 -19.73
CA GLU A 554 -3.19 7.06 -19.89
C GLU A 554 -3.69 5.80 -19.16
N LEU A 555 -2.78 5.01 -18.60
CA LEU A 555 -3.07 3.78 -17.84
C LEU A 555 -3.06 4.06 -16.33
N SER A 556 -3.92 3.38 -15.58
CA SER A 556 -3.86 3.35 -14.11
C SER A 556 -2.58 2.68 -13.61
N GLY A 557 -2.23 2.84 -12.33
CA GLY A 557 -1.07 2.16 -11.73
C GLY A 557 -1.12 0.64 -11.91
N GLY A 558 -2.27 0.03 -11.60
CA GLY A 558 -2.49 -1.41 -11.78
C GLY A 558 -2.46 -1.87 -13.23
N GLN A 559 -2.95 -1.05 -14.16
CA GLN A 559 -2.82 -1.33 -15.59
C GLN A 559 -1.35 -1.30 -16.03
N ARG A 560 -0.57 -0.29 -15.62
CA ARG A 560 0.87 -0.24 -15.94
C ARG A 560 1.61 -1.44 -15.37
N GLN A 561 1.25 -1.90 -14.18
CA GLN A 561 1.85 -3.09 -13.58
C GLN A 561 1.54 -4.36 -14.39
N ARG A 562 0.29 -4.54 -14.81
CA ARG A 562 -0.11 -5.64 -15.71
C ARG A 562 0.64 -5.59 -17.05
N VAL A 563 0.90 -4.41 -17.61
CA VAL A 563 1.79 -4.26 -18.78
C VAL A 563 3.21 -4.72 -18.45
N GLY A 564 3.74 -4.36 -17.28
CA GLY A 564 5.06 -4.81 -16.80
C GLY A 564 5.15 -6.34 -16.68
N ILE A 565 4.12 -6.99 -16.13
CA ILE A 565 4.01 -8.44 -16.02
C ILE A 565 3.93 -9.09 -17.41
N ALA A 566 3.05 -8.61 -18.29
CA ALA A 566 2.94 -9.11 -19.66
C ALA A 566 4.26 -8.99 -20.42
N ARG A 567 4.98 -7.87 -20.25
CA ARG A 567 6.31 -7.64 -20.84
C ARG A 567 7.33 -8.64 -20.29
N ALA A 568 7.32 -8.89 -18.98
CA ALA A 568 8.24 -9.86 -18.37
C ALA A 568 8.04 -11.28 -18.92
N LEU A 569 6.80 -11.64 -19.23
CA LEU A 569 6.41 -12.96 -19.73
C LEU A 569 6.55 -13.12 -21.25
N ALA A 570 6.84 -12.04 -21.98
CA ALA A 570 6.83 -12.01 -23.45
C ALA A 570 7.77 -13.07 -24.07
N LEU A 571 8.90 -13.34 -23.42
CA LEU A 571 9.89 -14.32 -23.88
C LEU A 571 9.68 -15.74 -23.35
N ALA A 572 8.59 -16.00 -22.62
CA ALA A 572 8.35 -17.26 -21.91
C ALA A 572 9.56 -17.68 -21.05
N PRO A 573 9.98 -16.84 -20.08
CA PRO A 573 11.14 -17.13 -19.24
C PRO A 573 10.90 -18.38 -18.36
N ARG A 574 11.98 -19.01 -17.91
CA ARG A 574 11.96 -20.07 -16.89
C ARG A 574 11.99 -19.52 -15.47
N LEU A 575 12.59 -18.33 -15.28
CA LEU A 575 12.65 -17.62 -14.00
C LEU A 575 12.10 -16.20 -14.16
N VAL A 576 11.15 -15.83 -13.29
CA VAL A 576 10.74 -14.44 -13.10
C VAL A 576 11.16 -13.97 -11.72
N VAL A 577 11.89 -12.86 -11.66
CA VAL A 577 12.13 -12.11 -10.42
C VAL A 577 11.13 -10.96 -10.37
N ALA A 578 10.13 -11.08 -9.52
CA ALA A 578 9.09 -10.08 -9.34
C ALA A 578 9.40 -9.21 -8.12
N ASP A 579 9.88 -7.99 -8.35
CA ASP A 579 10.25 -7.04 -7.30
C ASP A 579 9.09 -6.12 -6.93
N GLU A 580 8.48 -6.36 -5.77
CA GLU A 580 7.27 -5.71 -5.25
C GLU A 580 6.12 -5.61 -6.27
N PRO A 581 5.69 -6.73 -6.88
CA PRO A 581 4.75 -6.71 -7.99
C PRO A 581 3.34 -6.23 -7.62
N PHE A 582 3.05 -6.09 -6.33
CA PHE A 582 1.77 -5.70 -5.75
C PHE A 582 1.77 -4.28 -5.18
N SER A 583 2.93 -3.61 -5.14
CA SER A 583 3.07 -2.33 -4.46
C SER A 583 2.24 -1.22 -5.12
N SER A 584 1.65 -0.34 -4.30
CA SER A 584 0.86 0.82 -4.76
C SER A 584 -0.40 0.45 -5.57
N LEU A 585 -0.94 -0.75 -5.37
CA LEU A 585 -2.15 -1.27 -6.02
C LEU A 585 -3.24 -1.55 -4.99
N ASP A 586 -4.50 -1.48 -5.41
CA ASP A 586 -5.62 -1.85 -4.56
C ASP A 586 -5.69 -3.36 -4.32
N ALA A 587 -6.25 -3.77 -3.19
CA ALA A 587 -6.38 -5.18 -2.80
C ALA A 587 -7.02 -6.06 -3.88
N SER A 588 -8.04 -5.57 -4.60
CA SER A 588 -8.68 -6.29 -5.71
C SER A 588 -7.70 -6.55 -6.87
N VAL A 589 -6.89 -5.55 -7.22
CA VAL A 589 -5.88 -5.64 -8.29
C VAL A 589 -4.74 -6.54 -7.84
N GLN A 590 -4.29 -6.40 -6.59
CA GLN A 590 -3.25 -7.27 -6.01
C GLN A 590 -3.67 -8.74 -6.03
N ALA A 591 -4.89 -9.05 -5.58
CA ALA A 591 -5.45 -10.41 -5.61
C ALA A 591 -5.50 -10.94 -7.05
N SER A 592 -5.98 -10.13 -8.00
CA SER A 592 -6.02 -10.53 -9.41
C SER A 592 -4.63 -10.79 -10.01
N ILE A 593 -3.62 -10.00 -9.64
CA ILE A 593 -2.23 -10.26 -10.08
C ILE A 593 -1.67 -11.52 -9.42
N ALA A 594 -1.97 -11.75 -8.14
CA ALA A 594 -1.51 -12.93 -7.42
C ALA A 594 -2.08 -14.21 -8.06
N VAL A 595 -3.38 -14.24 -8.36
CA VAL A 595 -4.05 -15.33 -9.08
C VAL A 595 -3.41 -15.55 -10.45
N LEU A 596 -3.18 -14.47 -11.22
CA LEU A 596 -2.50 -14.57 -12.52
C LEU A 596 -1.10 -15.19 -12.42
N LEU A 597 -0.29 -14.79 -11.43
CA LEU A 597 1.05 -15.35 -11.23
C LEU A 597 1.01 -16.83 -10.81
N GLN A 598 -0.02 -17.21 -10.05
CA GLN A 598 -0.28 -18.60 -9.68
C GLN A 598 -0.63 -19.46 -10.90
N GLU A 599 -1.59 -19.03 -11.71
CA GLU A 599 -2.01 -19.71 -12.94
C GLU A 599 -0.82 -19.89 -13.90
N LEU A 600 -0.02 -18.84 -14.09
CA LEU A 600 1.17 -18.90 -14.94
C LEU A 600 2.25 -19.85 -14.41
N ARG A 601 2.38 -19.99 -13.09
CA ARG A 601 3.28 -20.97 -12.48
C ARG A 601 2.81 -22.39 -12.77
N GLU A 602 1.54 -22.66 -12.55
CA GLU A 602 0.93 -23.98 -12.72
C GLU A 602 0.91 -24.42 -14.19
N GLU A 603 0.54 -23.54 -15.11
CA GLU A 603 0.46 -23.87 -16.55
C GLU A 603 1.84 -24.07 -17.21
N ARG A 604 2.87 -23.35 -16.77
CA ARG A 604 4.16 -23.26 -17.49
C ARG A 604 5.36 -23.81 -16.72
N GLY A 605 5.17 -24.28 -15.48
CA GLY A 605 6.27 -24.69 -14.61
C GLY A 605 7.26 -23.55 -14.34
N LEU A 606 6.76 -22.32 -14.26
CA LEU A 606 7.58 -21.11 -14.09
C LEU A 606 8.18 -21.06 -12.68
N THR A 607 9.50 -20.93 -12.56
CA THR A 607 10.14 -20.60 -11.28
C THR A 607 9.92 -19.12 -10.97
N LEU A 608 9.50 -18.82 -9.75
CA LEU A 608 9.17 -17.46 -9.32
C LEU A 608 9.96 -17.08 -8.07
N LEU A 609 10.72 -15.99 -8.15
CA LEU A 609 11.20 -15.28 -6.97
C LEU A 609 10.36 -14.02 -6.79
N THR A 610 9.49 -14.00 -5.80
CA THR A 610 8.69 -12.80 -5.48
C THR A 610 9.30 -12.07 -4.31
N ILE A 611 9.69 -10.82 -4.50
CA ILE A 611 10.09 -9.91 -3.43
C ILE A 611 8.86 -9.09 -3.07
N THR A 612 8.44 -9.13 -1.81
CA THR A 612 7.28 -8.34 -1.36
C THR A 612 7.40 -8.03 0.12
N HIS A 613 6.69 -6.99 0.56
CA HIS A 613 6.48 -6.68 1.97
C HIS A 613 5.05 -7.04 2.43
N ASP A 614 4.20 -7.51 1.51
CA ASP A 614 2.84 -8.00 1.81
C ASP A 614 2.93 -9.48 2.20
N LEU A 615 2.82 -9.76 3.49
CA LEU A 615 2.96 -11.11 4.04
C LEU A 615 1.70 -11.95 3.79
N ALA A 616 0.53 -11.32 3.68
CA ALA A 616 -0.73 -11.99 3.38
C ALA A 616 -0.71 -12.62 1.99
N LEU A 617 -0.27 -11.87 0.97
CA LEU A 617 -0.08 -12.38 -0.39
C LEU A 617 1.13 -13.32 -0.50
N SER A 618 2.16 -13.10 0.31
CA SER A 618 3.33 -14.00 0.37
C SER A 618 2.91 -15.42 0.70
N ARG A 619 2.01 -15.62 1.67
CA ARG A 619 1.51 -16.94 2.06
C ARG A 619 0.75 -17.65 0.93
N TYR A 620 0.07 -16.89 0.07
CA TYR A 620 -0.67 -17.44 -1.07
C TYR A 620 0.26 -17.90 -2.20
N LEU A 621 1.33 -17.15 -2.46
CA LEU A 621 2.24 -17.41 -3.58
C LEU A 621 3.38 -18.37 -3.25
N ALA A 622 3.80 -18.44 -1.99
CA ALA A 622 5.04 -19.10 -1.59
C ALA A 622 4.88 -20.60 -1.39
N ASP A 623 5.78 -21.38 -2.00
CA ASP A 623 6.14 -22.70 -1.51
C ASP A 623 7.09 -22.57 -0.31
N ARG A 624 8.06 -21.66 -0.44
CA ARG A 624 9.04 -21.32 0.60
C ARG A 624 9.12 -19.82 0.83
N VAL A 625 9.44 -19.43 2.05
CA VAL A 625 9.65 -18.04 2.47
C VAL A 625 11.06 -17.87 2.98
N ALA A 626 11.75 -16.85 2.47
CA ALA A 626 13.02 -16.35 2.94
C ALA A 626 12.81 -14.99 3.61
N VAL A 627 13.21 -14.83 4.86
CA VAL A 627 13.12 -13.59 5.62
C VAL A 627 14.51 -12.94 5.67
N MET A 628 14.61 -11.69 5.24
CA MET A 628 15.86 -10.95 5.15
C MET A 628 15.87 -9.73 6.09
N TYR A 629 16.95 -9.58 6.85
CA TYR A 629 17.15 -8.44 7.75
C TYR A 629 18.58 -7.90 7.63
N ARG A 630 18.71 -6.58 7.38
CA ARG A 630 19.98 -5.84 7.22
C ARG A 630 21.06 -6.60 6.42
N GLY A 631 20.73 -7.12 5.24
CA GLY A 631 21.70 -7.76 4.34
C GLY A 631 21.83 -9.27 4.48
N GLN A 632 21.22 -9.90 5.48
CA GLN A 632 21.34 -11.34 5.78
C GLN A 632 19.99 -12.04 5.75
N LEU A 633 19.99 -13.33 5.39
CA LEU A 633 18.84 -14.20 5.64
C LEU A 633 18.81 -14.57 7.12
N VAL A 634 17.65 -14.37 7.75
CA VAL A 634 17.45 -14.67 9.17
C VAL A 634 16.54 -15.87 9.41
N GLU A 635 15.70 -16.21 8.43
CA GLU A 635 14.84 -17.37 8.49
C GLU A 635 14.50 -17.83 7.07
N LEU A 636 14.47 -19.15 6.84
CA LEU A 636 14.17 -19.75 5.54
C LEU A 636 13.46 -21.08 5.75
N GLY A 637 12.28 -21.28 5.17
CA GLY A 637 11.57 -22.55 5.29
C GLY A 637 10.29 -22.63 4.47
N PRO A 638 9.54 -23.74 4.58
CA PRO A 638 8.22 -23.86 3.99
C PRO A 638 7.32 -22.72 4.45
N ALA A 639 6.52 -22.16 3.55
CA ALA A 639 5.69 -21.00 3.85
C ALA A 639 4.80 -21.25 5.07
N GLU A 640 4.09 -22.39 5.09
CA GLU A 640 3.20 -22.76 6.20
C GLU A 640 3.92 -22.75 7.56
N THR A 641 5.14 -23.29 7.63
CA THR A 641 5.94 -23.33 8.86
C THR A 641 6.33 -21.94 9.31
N VAL A 642 6.89 -21.11 8.41
CA VAL A 642 7.34 -19.75 8.75
C VAL A 642 6.17 -18.87 9.20
N PHE A 643 5.00 -19.00 8.58
CA PHE A 643 3.81 -18.20 8.91
C PHE A 643 3.09 -18.64 10.20
N THR A 644 3.15 -19.92 10.55
CA THR A 644 2.44 -20.47 11.72
C THR A 644 3.33 -20.59 12.94
N ARG A 645 4.61 -20.90 12.75
CA ARG A 645 5.62 -21.15 13.79
C ARG A 645 6.91 -20.41 13.44
N PRO A 646 6.90 -19.07 13.42
CA PRO A 646 8.12 -18.29 13.16
C PRO A 646 9.15 -18.58 14.25
N ALA A 647 10.35 -19.01 13.84
CA ALA A 647 11.43 -19.35 14.76
C ALA A 647 12.29 -18.13 15.11
N HIS A 648 12.41 -17.13 14.21
CA HIS A 648 13.19 -15.93 14.50
C HIS A 648 12.30 -14.85 15.16
N PRO A 649 12.75 -14.21 16.26
CA PRO A 649 12.03 -13.10 16.89
C PRO A 649 11.60 -11.97 15.93
N TYR A 650 12.50 -11.55 15.03
CA TYR A 650 12.19 -10.60 13.96
C TYR A 650 11.01 -11.05 13.08
N THR A 651 10.99 -12.31 12.62
CA THR A 651 9.90 -12.83 11.80
C THR A 651 8.58 -12.80 12.57
N ARG A 652 8.58 -13.16 13.86
CA ARG A 652 7.40 -13.04 14.72
C ARG A 652 6.90 -11.59 14.79
N THR A 653 7.79 -10.62 14.99
CA THR A 653 7.46 -9.19 15.01
C THR A 653 6.88 -8.72 13.67
N LEU A 654 7.49 -9.12 12.56
CA LEU A 654 7.05 -8.77 11.20
C LEU A 654 5.64 -9.31 10.92
N LEU A 655 5.37 -10.58 11.25
CA LEU A 655 4.07 -11.22 11.09
C LEU A 655 2.99 -10.61 12.00
N ALA A 656 3.36 -10.21 13.23
CA ALA A 656 2.43 -9.55 14.14
C ALA A 656 2.03 -8.15 13.62
N ALA A 657 2.98 -7.41 13.04
CA ALA A 657 2.73 -6.10 12.43
C ALA A 657 1.78 -6.21 11.22
N ASP A 658 1.99 -7.19 10.34
CA ASP A 658 1.15 -7.40 9.16
C ASP A 658 -0.31 -7.72 9.51
N ARG A 659 -0.55 -8.47 10.60
CA ARG A 659 -1.91 -8.79 11.07
C ARG A 659 -2.68 -7.58 11.61
N GLY A 660 -2.10 -6.38 11.58
CA GLY A 660 -2.73 -5.17 12.09
C GLY A 660 -3.09 -5.28 13.57
N ILE A 661 -2.41 -6.17 14.31
CA ILE A 661 -2.56 -6.30 15.77
C ILE A 661 -1.92 -5.05 16.37
N LEU A 662 -2.68 -3.97 16.36
CA LEU A 662 -2.47 -2.84 17.22
C LEU A 662 -2.81 -3.37 18.61
N THR A 663 -1.80 -3.60 19.45
CA THR A 663 -1.99 -4.18 20.78
C THR A 663 -2.97 -3.31 21.58
N THR A 664 -4.25 -3.70 21.58
CA THR A 664 -5.25 -3.19 22.51
C THR A 664 -4.92 -3.78 23.86
N GLY A 665 -4.49 -2.93 24.79
CA GLY A 665 -4.16 -3.34 26.15
C GLY A 665 -5.29 -4.11 26.81
N ALA A 666 -5.01 -5.37 27.12
CA ALA A 666 -5.70 -6.18 28.13
C ALA A 666 -4.75 -7.32 28.51
N GLY A 667 -3.69 -6.99 29.25
CA GLY A 667 -2.66 -7.92 29.71
C GLY A 667 -1.39 -7.14 30.06
N GLY A 668 -1.11 -7.00 31.36
CA GLY A 668 0.00 -6.19 31.87
C GLY A 668 1.35 -6.64 31.31
N GLY A 669 1.98 -5.73 30.58
CA GLY A 669 3.32 -5.82 30.00
C GLY A 669 3.44 -4.67 29.02
N ASP A 670 4.39 -3.76 29.24
CA ASP A 670 4.52 -2.48 28.52
C ASP A 670 4.24 -2.60 27.01
N GLY A 671 3.06 -2.14 26.61
CA GLY A 671 2.49 -2.26 25.26
C GLY A 671 3.10 -1.31 24.24
N SER A 672 4.42 -1.05 24.29
CA SER A 672 5.09 -0.37 23.20
C SER A 672 5.36 -1.38 22.09
N PHE A 673 4.72 -1.19 20.93
CA PHE A 673 5.17 -1.80 19.69
C PHE A 673 6.67 -1.46 19.53
N PHE A 674 7.51 -2.50 19.45
CA PHE A 674 8.96 -2.38 19.57
C PHE A 674 9.49 -1.27 18.64
N SER A 675 10.08 -0.24 19.24
CA SER A 675 10.69 0.85 18.48
C SER A 675 11.97 0.35 17.81
N VAL A 676 11.84 -0.07 16.55
CA VAL A 676 12.99 -0.31 15.65
C VAL A 676 13.69 1.02 15.31
N ASP A 677 13.02 2.15 15.55
CA ASP A 677 13.54 3.52 15.38
C ASP A 677 14.63 3.89 16.41
N GLY A 678 14.83 3.07 17.46
CA GLY A 678 15.90 3.23 18.45
C GLY A 678 17.30 2.83 17.96
N ILE A 679 17.45 2.34 16.74
CA ILE A 679 18.77 2.00 16.19
C ILE A 679 19.44 3.28 15.67
N PRO A 680 20.59 3.71 16.22
CA PRO A 680 21.36 4.79 15.64
C PRO A 680 21.62 4.46 14.17
N GLY A 681 21.41 5.42 13.28
CA GLY A 681 21.62 5.31 11.82
C GLY A 681 23.08 5.08 11.40
N GLY A 682 23.84 4.33 12.17
CA GLY A 682 25.17 3.86 11.84
C GLY A 682 25.09 2.82 10.72
N SER A 683 25.82 3.10 9.64
CA SER A 683 26.13 2.15 8.55
C SER A 683 26.80 0.87 9.03
N THR A 684 27.29 0.82 10.27
CA THR A 684 28.02 -0.30 10.82
C THR A 684 27.05 -1.27 11.50
N PRO A 685 26.93 -2.53 11.02
CA PRO A 685 26.17 -3.54 11.73
C PRO A 685 26.83 -3.85 13.10
N PRO A 686 26.06 -4.27 14.11
CA PRO A 686 26.64 -4.72 15.37
C PRO A 686 27.55 -5.94 15.13
N PRO A 687 28.52 -6.21 16.04
CA PRO A 687 29.46 -7.31 15.87
C PRO A 687 28.79 -8.70 15.93
N GLY A 688 27.77 -8.87 16.78
CA GLY A 688 26.98 -10.09 16.87
C GLY A 688 25.73 -10.12 15.98
N CYS A 689 24.61 -10.62 16.52
CA CYS A 689 23.33 -10.66 15.83
C CYS A 689 22.84 -9.24 15.47
N ARG A 690 22.47 -9.02 14.20
CA ARG A 690 21.99 -7.71 13.71
C ARG A 690 20.72 -7.23 14.40
N PHE A 691 19.89 -8.16 14.86
CA PHE A 691 18.61 -7.87 15.47
C PHE A 691 18.70 -7.74 17.01
N HIS A 692 19.83 -8.10 17.64
CA HIS A 692 19.94 -8.08 19.10
C HIS A 692 19.59 -6.73 19.78
N PRO A 693 19.85 -5.53 19.20
CA PRO A 693 19.52 -4.28 19.86
C PRO A 693 18.00 -4.09 20.05
N CYS A 694 17.20 -4.73 19.21
CA CYS A 694 15.74 -4.68 19.24
C CYS A 694 15.11 -6.00 19.71
N CYS A 695 15.92 -7.02 20.00
CA CYS A 695 15.42 -8.35 20.34
C CYS A 695 15.01 -8.41 21.83
N PRO A 696 13.75 -8.77 22.14
CA PRO A 696 13.32 -8.98 23.52
C PRO A 696 13.85 -10.29 24.11
N TYR A 697 14.22 -11.25 23.25
CA TYR A 697 14.76 -12.57 23.63
C TYR A 697 16.30 -12.62 23.59
N ARG A 698 16.98 -11.47 23.71
CA ARG A 698 18.44 -11.42 23.61
C ARG A 698 19.10 -12.17 24.78
N GLY A 699 20.01 -13.09 24.45
CA GLY A 699 20.92 -13.71 25.42
C GLY A 699 22.35 -13.17 25.32
N PRO A 700 23.28 -13.68 26.16
CA PRO A 700 24.65 -13.16 26.27
C PRO A 700 25.44 -13.20 24.94
N SER A 701 25.29 -14.26 24.14
CA SER A 701 26.01 -14.45 22.88
C SER A 701 25.54 -13.54 21.73
N CYS A 702 24.36 -12.96 21.85
CA CYS A 702 23.73 -12.18 20.76
C CYS A 702 24.48 -10.89 20.42
N GLY A 703 25.20 -10.30 21.37
CA GLY A 703 25.97 -9.06 21.14
C GLY A 703 27.32 -9.31 20.45
N GLU A 704 27.89 -10.51 20.59
CA GLU A 704 29.28 -10.80 20.26
C GLU A 704 29.43 -11.64 18.99
N VAL A 705 28.58 -12.64 18.82
CA VAL A 705 28.70 -13.63 17.74
C VAL A 705 27.52 -13.54 16.79
N PRO A 706 27.74 -13.39 15.46
CA PRO A 706 26.66 -13.46 14.49
C PRO A 706 26.17 -14.92 14.36
N PRO A 707 24.87 -15.19 14.51
CA PRO A 707 24.34 -16.54 14.35
C PRO A 707 24.41 -16.96 12.87
N ALA A 708 24.79 -18.22 12.63
CA ALA A 708 24.71 -18.83 11.30
C ALA A 708 23.29 -19.34 11.02
N LEU A 709 22.90 -19.40 9.75
CA LEU A 709 21.64 -19.98 9.33
C LEU A 709 21.70 -21.51 9.54
N ALA A 710 20.97 -22.03 10.53
CA ALA A 710 21.00 -23.43 10.95
C ALA A 710 19.60 -24.05 10.99
N PHE A 711 19.49 -25.35 10.78
CA PHE A 711 18.21 -26.05 10.80
C PHE A 711 17.62 -26.17 12.22
N VAL A 712 16.34 -25.84 12.37
CA VAL A 712 15.56 -26.02 13.61
C VAL A 712 14.46 -27.08 13.44
N GLY A 713 14.36 -27.65 12.25
CA GLY A 713 13.47 -28.75 11.90
C GLY A 713 13.70 -29.21 10.46
N THR A 714 12.76 -29.97 9.91
CA THR A 714 12.81 -30.41 8.51
C THR A 714 12.58 -29.24 7.57
N GLY A 715 13.62 -28.85 6.82
CA GLY A 715 13.53 -27.81 5.79
C GLY A 715 13.41 -26.37 6.31
N HIS A 716 13.46 -26.15 7.63
CA HIS A 716 13.34 -24.83 8.26
C HIS A 716 14.66 -24.44 8.92
N GLN A 717 15.23 -23.32 8.47
CA GLN A 717 16.50 -22.78 8.92
C GLN A 717 16.30 -21.39 9.54
N VAL A 718 17.10 -21.07 10.55
CA VAL A 718 17.06 -19.80 11.26
C VAL A 718 18.45 -19.35 11.67
N ALA A 719 18.72 -18.05 11.59
CA ALA A 719 19.93 -17.43 12.11
C ALA A 719 19.65 -16.82 13.48
N CYS A 720 19.47 -17.66 14.50
CA CYS A 720 19.21 -17.24 15.87
C CYS A 720 19.93 -18.16 16.86
N HIS A 721 20.55 -17.58 17.90
CA HIS A 721 21.12 -18.36 19.00
C HIS A 721 20.05 -18.96 19.92
N PHE A 722 18.87 -18.33 19.96
CA PHE A 722 17.75 -18.71 20.82
C PHE A 722 16.45 -18.71 19.99
N PRO A 723 16.27 -19.70 19.09
CA PRO A 723 15.08 -19.78 18.25
C PRO A 723 13.82 -20.03 19.09
N LEU A 724 12.70 -19.53 18.61
CA LEU A 724 11.39 -19.69 19.23
C LEU A 724 10.79 -21.07 18.90
N ASP A 725 10.23 -21.75 19.91
CA ASP A 725 9.67 -23.11 19.74
C ASP A 725 8.21 -23.12 19.22
N GLY A 726 7.63 -21.94 18.97
CA GLY A 726 6.28 -21.78 18.42
C GLY A 726 5.13 -22.15 19.38
N ARG A 727 5.38 -22.22 20.70
CA ARG A 727 4.37 -22.45 21.76
C ARG A 727 4.03 -21.19 22.59
N ASP A 728 4.77 -20.09 22.41
CA ASP A 728 4.67 -18.86 23.20
C ASP A 728 4.13 -17.67 22.42
#